data_AF-A0A1G4RSB4-F1
#
_entry.id   AF-A0A1G4RSB4-F1
#
_cell.length_a   1.000
_cell.length_b   1.000
_cell.length_c   1.000
_cell.angle_alpha   90.00
_cell.angle_beta   90.00
_cell.angle_gamma   90.00
#
_symmetry.space_group_name_H-M   'P 1'
#
loop_
_entity.id
_entity.type
_entity.pdbx_description
1 polymer ?
#
loop_
_entity_poly.entity_id
_entity_poly.type
_entity_poly.pdbx_seq_one_letter_code
_entity_poly.pdbx_strand_id
1 'polypeptide(L)'
;MKYKKSWQITLIIFLCILLNYVGKVFSMYFSLPLYLDTFGTIIVAYLYGPLCGAIVGSSVNFIYGAGTVADYTYYFSIVNAVIGFTIGIFASKKYFETFFHALSLCAIVSAVSTFVAVPINILFNHGMTSNLWGDSVILFLREHHWPSLIRYFLGELFVSFPDSIVSVLLFYFLLHLYRNYNKKTSGQQVISAIMVFFLFTLFLYQPTEAYATKLTAAPAKEEKTSHPDDAIFKEYTQTIYDGTNGIPGCTVNDIASTHDGILWIGSYGGLYRYNGREFKWMDQYDSVKNANCFYEDPEGRLWIGTNDRGVSTLINEKITSVLDSTKGLPNDSIQSMTCDSRGNYYIGTSDSVALVVLNDGPKIRSIIEPIKYATSMAADHDGHVAIIGDNGTLFLCQGDNILTQESRKEGSVIYNSAYFDEQGLLYAGMSDNQIIVYDISGDSLKEKRRITCDGLFNIKSIQKENNTVFICSDTGVGYLGTDGYFRKINTNGFNSNIDNMDVDYQGNLWFTSSRQGLLKLSRSSFTELFDATGLKPAVVNTETRWKGRMYFGTDEGLRILDSDEHPVTSDPLMATLSNARIRSLQVDSDNHLWIATSGSGLYCQDPSGRISHLTSKEGLLGDKIRTVVELSDKTIVACGDGGINYIKNLRVVDCVGRKEGITNTKVLCLLPTDGDELLVGTDGGGLFMLSSTHQVIKSYDRTNSAISSGVVMRIVRDKTNDGYFIISGNGLNYIDAKGVLRHIDQFPYYNIFDLIDLGNGKVFVPCSAGIYVVNKDTLIKNKDIDYELLDYRNGLRGSLTANAWNYLDWNGNLYLACGDGCSRVNVSHYNPASSSYRMMIRNMKLDGHKKMVDHNDINIIDRSVSRVEIEPEIINFSVNDPYISYYLEGFEQEPTIVRQSELSSVYYTNLPVGDYVFHLSVLDNNAKHVVEETTYRFRKPSEHYDNWWFSLYMGIIIMLFISWVTWFISRIQMRRTFALKEKELALAKEQIQMGNETILAIAKTVDAKDPNTSQHSKRVSEYSVLIAKKLGYTPEQQEQLRKTALLHDIGKIGIPDAVLNKPSRLTDEEYAIMKSHVSAGAKILKDFTLVENVADGALFHHERYDGKGYLHGLKGEEIPLNARIIGLADAFDAMTANRVYRKHLPFDYVMEELKKGRGTQFDPKLVDIFFELIEEGSIRIRREENQ
;
A
#
# COMPACT_ATOMS: atom_id res chain seq x y z
N MET A 1 25.08 -63.48 16.37
CA MET A 1 24.01 -63.80 15.40
C MET A 1 24.55 -64.77 14.35
N LYS A 2 23.89 -65.93 14.15
CA LYS A 2 24.15 -66.85 13.03
C LYS A 2 23.88 -66.14 11.69
N TYR A 3 24.72 -66.38 10.70
CA TYR A 3 24.71 -65.80 9.35
C TYR A 3 23.28 -65.59 8.77
N LYS A 4 22.79 -64.35 8.81
CA LYS A 4 21.71 -63.89 7.93
C LYS A 4 22.33 -63.57 6.57
N LYS A 5 21.64 -63.90 5.46
CA LYS A 5 22.14 -63.63 4.10
C LYS A 5 22.40 -62.12 3.91
N SER A 6 23.66 -61.73 3.72
CA SER A 6 24.15 -60.33 3.66
C SER A 6 23.31 -59.42 2.75
N TRP A 7 22.82 -59.95 1.62
CA TRP A 7 22.03 -59.19 0.64
C TRP A 7 20.68 -58.67 1.16
N GLN A 8 20.04 -59.35 2.13
CA GLN A 8 18.74 -58.91 2.67
C GLN A 8 18.87 -57.65 3.52
N ILE A 9 20.01 -57.47 4.20
CA ILE A 9 20.30 -56.30 5.02
C ILE A 9 20.57 -55.10 4.10
N THR A 10 21.38 -55.30 3.05
CA THR A 10 21.67 -54.27 2.05
C THR A 10 20.41 -53.80 1.32
N LEU A 11 19.50 -54.72 0.97
CA LEU A 11 18.22 -54.39 0.33
C LEU A 11 17.33 -53.51 1.23
N ILE A 12 17.22 -53.85 2.52
CA ILE A 12 16.42 -53.08 3.49
C ILE A 12 17.02 -51.69 3.71
N ILE A 13 18.35 -51.59 3.80
CA ILE A 13 19.07 -50.30 3.89
C ILE A 13 18.77 -49.43 2.67
N PHE A 14 18.87 -49.97 1.46
CA PHE A 14 18.59 -49.24 0.22
C PHE A 14 17.15 -48.73 0.16
N LEU A 15 16.18 -49.57 0.57
CA LEU A 15 14.78 -49.18 0.57
C LEU A 15 14.49 -48.09 1.61
N CYS A 16 15.10 -48.15 2.79
CA CYS A 16 14.98 -47.09 3.78
C CYS A 16 15.61 -45.75 3.34
N ILE A 17 16.70 -45.78 2.56
CA ILE A 17 17.26 -44.57 1.93
C ILE A 17 16.26 -44.00 0.91
N LEU A 18 15.66 -44.84 0.07
CA LEU A 18 14.64 -44.42 -0.90
C LEU A 18 13.40 -43.81 -0.19
N LEU A 19 12.95 -44.41 0.92
CA LEU A 19 11.81 -43.94 1.68
C LEU A 19 12.04 -42.54 2.26
N ASN A 20 13.22 -42.29 2.83
CA ASN A 20 13.60 -40.96 3.31
C ASN A 20 13.72 -39.94 2.16
N TYR A 21 14.27 -40.35 1.01
CA TYR A 21 14.38 -39.48 -0.16
C TYR A 21 12.99 -39.06 -0.68
N VAL A 22 12.07 -40.01 -0.80
CA VAL A 22 10.68 -39.76 -1.20
C VAL A 22 9.99 -38.85 -0.19
N GLY A 23 10.14 -39.10 1.12
CA GLY A 23 9.57 -38.26 2.17
C GLY A 23 10.03 -36.80 2.08
N LYS A 24 11.34 -36.59 1.86
CA LYS A 24 11.94 -35.27 1.69
C LYS A 24 11.40 -34.54 0.45
N VAL A 25 11.34 -35.22 -0.69
CA VAL A 25 10.78 -34.65 -1.94
C VAL A 25 9.30 -34.31 -1.77
N PHE A 26 8.54 -35.18 -1.10
CA PHE A 26 7.13 -34.95 -0.82
C PHE A 26 6.90 -33.73 0.08
N SER A 27 7.72 -33.58 1.13
CA SER A 27 7.69 -32.39 1.99
C SER A 27 7.95 -31.11 1.20
N MET A 28 8.97 -31.10 0.33
CA MET A 28 9.32 -29.93 -0.47
C MET A 28 8.25 -29.60 -1.52
N TYR A 29 7.67 -30.61 -2.17
CA TYR A 29 6.65 -30.41 -3.20
C TYR A 29 5.35 -29.80 -2.64
N PHE A 30 4.93 -30.25 -1.45
CA PHE A 30 3.72 -29.75 -0.79
C PHE A 30 3.99 -28.64 0.24
N SER A 31 5.24 -28.16 0.32
CA SER A 31 5.67 -27.14 1.31
C SER A 31 5.21 -27.46 2.73
N LEU A 32 5.40 -28.70 3.20
CA LEU A 32 4.91 -29.17 4.50
C LEU A 32 5.73 -28.59 5.68
N PRO A 33 5.11 -28.40 6.86
CA PRO A 33 5.80 -28.00 8.09
C PRO A 33 6.60 -29.16 8.73
N LEU A 34 7.16 -30.07 7.94
CA LEU A 34 7.85 -31.31 8.36
C LEU A 34 9.02 -31.59 7.41
N TYR A 35 10.05 -32.32 7.83
CA TYR A 35 11.17 -32.72 6.94
C TYR A 35 10.95 -34.10 6.29
N LEU A 36 10.31 -35.03 7.00
CA LEU A 36 9.97 -36.40 6.57
C LEU A 36 11.15 -37.24 6.06
N ASP A 37 12.37 -36.94 6.50
CA ASP A 37 13.62 -37.57 6.05
C ASP A 37 14.25 -38.52 7.08
N THR A 38 13.57 -38.75 8.21
CA THR A 38 14.08 -39.57 9.33
C THR A 38 13.36 -40.92 9.51
N PHE A 39 12.28 -41.19 8.78
CA PHE A 39 11.44 -42.37 9.02
C PHE A 39 12.14 -43.71 8.69
N GLY A 40 12.76 -43.82 7.51
CA GLY A 40 13.62 -44.94 7.14
C GLY A 40 14.85 -45.08 8.04
N THR A 41 15.37 -43.96 8.55
CA THR A 41 16.48 -43.92 9.52
C THR A 41 16.07 -44.60 10.83
N ILE A 42 14.87 -44.34 11.35
CA ILE A 42 14.31 -44.96 12.56
C ILE A 42 14.18 -46.48 12.40
N ILE A 43 13.66 -46.93 11.26
CA ILE A 43 13.46 -48.37 10.96
C ILE A 43 14.81 -49.12 11.03
N VAL A 44 15.84 -48.61 10.36
CA VAL A 44 17.15 -49.25 10.31
C VAL A 44 17.88 -49.15 11.65
N ALA A 45 17.78 -48.01 12.34
CA ALA A 45 18.33 -47.82 13.68
C ALA A 45 17.75 -48.82 14.70
N TYR A 46 16.44 -49.11 14.61
CA TYR A 46 15.77 -50.08 15.46
C TYR A 46 16.18 -51.53 15.15
N LEU A 47 16.26 -51.89 13.87
CA LEU A 47 16.52 -53.27 13.44
C LEU A 47 18.00 -53.69 13.53
N TYR A 48 18.91 -52.78 13.19
CA TYR A 48 20.32 -53.08 12.97
C TYR A 48 21.26 -52.23 13.85
N GLY A 49 20.70 -51.35 14.68
CA GLY A 49 21.45 -50.56 15.65
C GLY A 49 21.90 -49.19 15.14
N PRO A 50 22.52 -48.38 16.02
CA PRO A 50 22.77 -46.95 15.81
C PRO A 50 23.69 -46.65 14.63
N LEU A 51 24.69 -47.50 14.36
CA LEU A 51 25.63 -47.30 13.26
C LEU A 51 24.95 -47.41 11.89
N CYS A 52 24.07 -48.41 11.71
CA CYS A 52 23.35 -48.59 10.46
C CYS A 52 22.30 -47.48 10.25
N GLY A 53 21.67 -47.02 11.33
CA GLY A 53 20.77 -45.86 11.31
C GLY A 53 21.50 -44.59 10.86
N ALA A 54 22.66 -44.29 11.44
CA ALA A 54 23.45 -43.11 11.06
C ALA A 54 23.85 -43.12 9.57
N ILE A 55 24.28 -44.27 9.04
CA ILE A 55 24.63 -44.43 7.62
C ILE A 55 23.43 -44.10 6.71
N VAL A 56 22.24 -44.63 7.02
CA VAL A 56 21.02 -44.36 6.24
C VAL A 56 20.62 -42.89 6.31
N GLY A 57 20.68 -42.28 7.50
CA GLY A 57 20.35 -40.87 7.70
C GLY A 57 21.26 -39.92 6.93
N SER A 58 22.57 -40.18 6.91
CA SER A 58 23.52 -39.35 6.16
C SER A 58 23.42 -39.53 4.65
N SER A 59 23.13 -40.75 4.17
CA SER A 59 23.14 -41.09 2.74
C SER A 59 22.14 -40.26 1.92
N VAL A 60 20.98 -39.93 2.49
CA VAL A 60 19.92 -39.17 1.80
C VAL A 60 20.36 -37.74 1.47
N ASN A 61 21.08 -37.09 2.39
CA ASN A 61 21.57 -35.73 2.19
C ASN A 61 22.74 -35.66 1.21
N PHE A 62 23.55 -36.72 1.10
CA PHE A 62 24.56 -36.85 0.04
C PHE A 62 23.93 -37.06 -1.34
N ILE A 63 22.88 -37.89 -1.45
CA ILE A 63 22.17 -38.13 -2.71
C ILE A 63 21.49 -36.83 -3.19
N TYR A 64 20.85 -36.09 -2.28
CA TYR A 64 20.20 -34.83 -2.61
C TYR A 64 21.23 -33.75 -2.98
N GLY A 65 22.31 -33.61 -2.20
CA GLY A 65 23.38 -32.65 -2.50
C GLY A 65 24.03 -32.89 -3.86
N ALA A 66 24.10 -34.14 -4.33
CA ALA A 66 24.66 -34.47 -5.64
C ALA A 66 23.75 -34.09 -6.83
N GLY A 67 22.44 -33.92 -6.59
CA GLY A 67 21.44 -33.63 -7.64
C GLY A 67 21.04 -32.16 -7.76
N THR A 68 21.32 -31.33 -6.75
CA THR A 68 21.02 -29.89 -6.73
C THR A 68 22.27 -29.09 -6.42
N VAL A 69 22.54 -27.98 -7.14
CA VAL A 69 23.74 -27.12 -7.02
C VAL A 69 23.83 -26.36 -5.67
N ALA A 70 23.05 -26.74 -4.65
CA ALA A 70 23.05 -26.10 -3.34
C ALA A 70 24.11 -26.72 -2.41
N ASP A 71 25.28 -26.06 -2.33
CA ASP A 71 26.50 -26.49 -1.61
C ASP A 71 26.29 -26.82 -0.12
N TYR A 72 25.23 -26.33 0.53
CA TYR A 72 25.02 -26.49 1.98
C TYR A 72 24.23 -27.74 2.40
N THR A 73 23.59 -28.46 1.47
CA THR A 73 22.73 -29.60 1.83
C THR A 73 23.51 -30.78 2.44
N TYR A 74 24.81 -30.88 2.12
CA TYR A 74 25.70 -31.91 2.65
C TYR A 74 25.91 -31.81 4.17
N TYR A 75 25.84 -30.62 4.75
CA TYR A 75 26.10 -30.42 6.19
C TYR A 75 24.97 -31.00 7.06
N PHE A 76 23.74 -31.06 6.55
CA PHE A 76 22.62 -31.72 7.24
C PHE A 76 22.79 -33.25 7.36
N SER A 77 23.75 -33.86 6.66
CA SER A 77 24.10 -35.28 6.84
C SER A 77 24.56 -35.58 8.28
N ILE A 78 25.16 -34.59 8.97
CA ILE A 78 25.60 -34.68 10.37
C ILE A 78 24.37 -34.74 11.29
N VAL A 79 23.38 -33.87 11.07
CA VAL A 79 22.13 -33.84 11.84
C VAL A 79 21.43 -35.20 11.77
N ASN A 80 21.26 -35.74 10.56
CA ASN A 80 20.58 -37.03 10.36
C ASN A 80 21.39 -38.23 10.85
N ALA A 81 22.74 -38.18 10.82
CA ALA A 81 23.58 -39.18 11.47
C ALA A 81 23.36 -39.22 12.98
N VAL A 82 23.37 -38.05 13.63
CA VAL A 82 23.20 -37.93 15.08
C VAL A 82 21.80 -38.38 15.50
N ILE A 83 20.76 -38.06 14.73
CA ILE A 83 19.40 -38.56 14.94
C ILE A 83 19.38 -40.09 14.89
N GLY A 84 19.92 -40.70 13.82
CA GLY A 84 19.97 -42.16 13.66
C GLY A 84 20.74 -42.87 14.78
N PHE A 85 21.86 -42.28 15.21
CA PHE A 85 22.64 -42.77 16.34
C PHE A 85 21.88 -42.71 17.67
N THR A 86 21.22 -41.57 17.93
CA THR A 86 20.41 -41.35 19.14
C THR A 86 19.27 -42.35 19.22
N ILE A 87 18.49 -42.51 18.14
CA ILE A 87 17.38 -43.48 18.08
C ILE A 87 17.89 -44.90 18.32
N GLY A 88 19.03 -45.30 17.74
CA GLY A 88 19.57 -46.65 17.92
C GLY A 88 19.97 -46.97 19.37
N ILE A 89 20.53 -46.01 20.12
CA ILE A 89 20.86 -46.17 21.55
C ILE A 89 19.60 -46.34 22.40
N PHE A 90 18.59 -45.52 22.15
CA PHE A 90 17.34 -45.59 22.93
C PHE A 90 16.48 -46.79 22.52
N ALA A 91 16.56 -47.24 21.27
CA ALA A 91 15.99 -48.50 20.82
C ALA A 91 16.57 -49.69 21.59
N SER A 92 17.90 -49.76 21.80
CA SER A 92 18.52 -50.83 22.59
C SER A 92 18.12 -50.79 24.08
N LYS A 93 17.72 -49.61 24.58
CA LYS A 93 17.16 -49.43 25.93
C LYS A 93 15.64 -49.68 26.01
N LYS A 94 15.03 -50.24 24.97
CA LYS A 94 13.60 -50.59 24.89
C LYS A 94 12.62 -49.40 24.95
N TYR A 95 13.05 -48.21 24.51
CA TYR A 95 12.19 -47.02 24.57
C TYR A 95 10.95 -47.08 23.66
N PHE A 96 10.90 -47.99 22.69
CA PHE A 96 9.70 -48.22 21.86
C PHE A 96 8.67 -49.17 22.48
N GLU A 97 8.88 -49.71 23.69
CA GLU A 97 7.94 -50.66 24.31
C GLU A 97 6.72 -50.01 24.96
N THR A 98 6.86 -48.78 25.45
CA THR A 98 5.75 -48.04 26.07
C THR A 98 5.57 -46.70 25.38
N PHE A 99 4.33 -46.24 25.28
CA PHE A 99 3.99 -44.93 24.74
C PHE A 99 4.79 -43.80 25.41
N PHE A 100 5.01 -43.90 26.73
CA PHE A 100 5.78 -42.90 27.49
C PHE A 100 7.23 -42.75 26.99
N HIS A 101 7.94 -43.86 26.83
CA HIS A 101 9.32 -43.83 26.39
C HIS A 101 9.44 -43.41 24.91
N ALA A 102 8.47 -43.76 24.07
CA ALA A 102 8.43 -43.32 22.67
C ALA A 102 8.19 -41.79 22.56
N LEU A 103 7.27 -41.25 23.35
CA LEU A 103 7.02 -39.81 23.42
C LEU A 103 8.22 -39.04 24.03
N SER A 104 8.91 -39.63 25.01
CA SER A 104 10.16 -39.08 25.55
C SER A 104 11.28 -39.08 24.50
N LEU A 105 11.33 -40.10 23.64
CA LEU A 105 12.30 -40.18 22.55
C LEU A 105 12.05 -39.09 21.50
N CYS A 106 10.80 -38.74 21.20
CA CYS A 106 10.48 -37.62 20.28
C CYS A 106 11.13 -36.31 20.74
N ALA A 107 11.00 -35.99 22.03
CA ALA A 107 11.57 -34.76 22.59
C ALA A 107 13.11 -34.79 22.64
N ILE A 108 13.70 -35.94 22.97
CA ILE A 108 15.16 -36.09 22.93
C ILE A 108 15.67 -35.91 21.50
N VAL A 109 15.01 -36.53 20.51
CA VAL A 109 15.37 -36.40 19.10
C VAL A 109 15.21 -34.96 18.61
N SER A 110 14.10 -34.28 18.92
CA SER A 110 13.87 -32.87 18.56
C SER A 110 14.89 -31.93 19.18
N ALA A 111 15.22 -32.13 20.46
CA ALA A 111 16.19 -31.30 21.14
C ALA A 111 17.58 -31.50 20.53
N VAL A 112 18.00 -32.76 20.34
CA VAL A 112 19.29 -33.09 19.75
C VAL A 112 19.39 -32.59 18.31
N SER A 113 18.34 -32.75 17.48
CA SER A 113 18.33 -32.25 16.11
C SER A 113 18.44 -30.72 16.08
N THR A 114 17.66 -30.01 16.89
CA THR A 114 17.68 -28.53 16.96
C THR A 114 19.03 -28.01 17.43
N PHE A 115 19.61 -28.59 18.49
CA PHE A 115 20.92 -28.17 19.02
C PHE A 115 22.07 -28.38 18.04
N VAL A 116 21.97 -29.38 17.16
CA VAL A 116 22.99 -29.65 16.14
C VAL A 116 22.73 -28.83 14.86
N ALA A 117 21.47 -28.64 14.47
CA ALA A 117 21.09 -27.93 13.25
C ALA A 117 21.29 -26.41 13.36
N VAL A 118 20.94 -25.77 14.48
CA VAL A 118 21.02 -24.31 14.63
C VAL A 118 22.43 -23.74 14.39
N PRO A 119 23.52 -24.29 14.96
CA PRO A 119 24.88 -23.83 14.65
C PRO A 119 25.25 -24.02 13.17
N ILE A 120 24.82 -25.12 12.55
CA ILE A 120 25.05 -25.41 11.14
C ILE A 120 24.31 -24.39 10.26
N ASN A 121 23.05 -24.10 10.57
CA ASN A 121 22.23 -23.11 9.87
C ASN A 121 22.82 -21.71 9.99
N ILE A 122 23.31 -21.31 11.16
CA ILE A 122 23.98 -20.02 11.37
C ILE A 122 25.24 -19.90 10.51
N LEU A 123 26.05 -20.95 10.45
CA LEU A 123 27.31 -20.95 9.71
C LEU A 123 27.14 -21.02 8.20
N PHE A 124 26.17 -21.80 7.71
CA PHE A 124 26.08 -22.16 6.28
C PHE A 124 24.80 -21.72 5.58
N ASN A 125 23.75 -21.30 6.31
CA ASN A 125 22.46 -20.88 5.75
C ASN A 125 21.95 -19.56 6.36
N HIS A 126 22.85 -18.69 6.83
CA HIS A 126 22.53 -17.39 7.45
C HIS A 126 21.51 -17.45 8.62
N GLY A 127 21.38 -18.61 9.27
CA GLY A 127 20.43 -18.88 10.35
C GLY A 127 19.06 -19.41 9.91
N MET A 128 18.80 -19.55 8.61
CA MET A 128 17.55 -20.08 8.07
C MET A 128 17.53 -21.62 8.13
N THR A 129 16.33 -22.21 8.19
CA THR A 129 16.07 -23.65 8.42
C THR A 129 15.95 -24.47 7.14
N SER A 130 15.94 -23.81 5.97
CA SER A 130 15.67 -24.44 4.66
C SER A 130 14.28 -25.11 4.59
N ASN A 131 13.37 -24.75 5.50
CA ASN A 131 11.96 -25.12 5.46
C ASN A 131 11.12 -23.84 5.52
N LEU A 132 10.18 -23.70 4.57
CA LEU A 132 9.34 -22.51 4.41
C LEU A 132 8.64 -22.08 5.70
N TRP A 133 8.17 -23.03 6.52
CA TRP A 133 7.48 -22.74 7.77
C TRP A 133 8.45 -22.29 8.87
N GLY A 134 9.59 -22.98 9.02
CA GLY A 134 10.62 -22.57 9.99
C GLY A 134 11.19 -21.19 9.66
N ASP A 135 11.38 -20.91 8.38
CA ASP A 135 11.84 -19.62 7.86
C ASP A 135 10.79 -18.51 8.09
N SER A 136 9.51 -18.81 7.89
CA SER A 136 8.41 -17.88 8.20
C SER A 136 8.33 -17.54 9.70
N VAL A 137 8.62 -18.50 10.59
CA VAL A 137 8.71 -18.25 12.05
C VAL A 137 9.89 -17.33 12.38
N ILE A 138 11.04 -17.54 11.73
CA ILE A 138 12.22 -16.68 11.92
C ILE A 138 11.93 -15.25 11.48
N LEU A 139 11.27 -15.07 10.33
CA LEU A 139 10.89 -13.76 9.79
C LEU A 139 9.85 -13.06 10.67
N PHE A 140 8.81 -13.77 11.11
CA PHE A 140 7.82 -13.26 12.06
C PHE A 140 8.46 -12.75 13.36
N LEU A 141 9.37 -13.54 13.95
CA LEU A 141 10.09 -13.15 15.17
C LEU A 141 11.09 -12.00 14.95
N ARG A 142 11.63 -11.88 13.73
CA ARG A 142 12.50 -10.76 13.33
C ARG A 142 11.72 -9.44 13.24
N GLU A 143 10.52 -9.46 12.68
CA GLU A 143 9.61 -8.30 12.61
C GLU A 143 9.25 -7.79 14.01
N HIS A 144 9.12 -8.71 14.99
CA HIS A 144 8.84 -8.40 16.39
C HIS A 144 10.10 -8.20 17.26
N HIS A 145 11.27 -7.97 16.63
CA HIS A 145 12.54 -7.63 17.30
C HIS A 145 13.08 -8.65 18.33
N TRP A 146 12.82 -9.94 18.15
CA TRP A 146 13.41 -10.98 19.01
C TRP A 146 14.91 -11.18 18.77
N PRO A 147 15.70 -11.57 19.79
CA PRO A 147 17.13 -11.85 19.66
C PRO A 147 17.44 -12.92 18.61
N SER A 148 18.53 -12.74 17.86
CA SER A 148 18.90 -13.59 16.71
C SER A 148 19.03 -15.08 17.04
N LEU A 149 19.62 -15.42 18.18
CA LEU A 149 19.79 -16.81 18.60
C LEU A 149 18.46 -17.48 18.98
N ILE A 150 17.54 -16.71 19.57
CA ILE A 150 16.21 -17.22 19.97
C ILE A 150 15.34 -17.47 18.75
N ARG A 151 15.32 -16.55 17.78
CA ARG A 151 14.53 -16.75 16.54
C ARG A 151 15.00 -17.96 15.74
N TYR A 152 16.32 -18.19 15.59
CA TYR A 152 16.84 -19.35 14.86
C TYR A 152 16.52 -20.66 15.58
N PHE A 153 16.63 -20.67 16.92
CA PHE A 153 16.28 -21.83 17.71
C PHE A 153 14.79 -22.17 17.62
N LEU A 154 13.91 -21.17 17.72
CA LEU A 154 12.46 -21.37 17.59
C LEU A 154 12.09 -21.77 16.17
N GLY A 155 12.64 -21.14 15.12
CA GLY A 155 12.38 -21.53 13.74
C GLY A 155 12.64 -23.01 13.48
N GLU A 156 13.79 -23.51 13.91
CA GLU A 156 14.17 -24.93 13.76
C GLU A 156 13.32 -25.86 14.64
N LEU A 157 13.01 -25.45 15.87
CA LEU A 157 12.19 -26.24 16.79
C LEU A 157 10.76 -26.42 16.28
N PHE A 158 10.17 -25.38 15.67
CA PHE A 158 8.80 -25.42 15.15
C PHE A 158 8.63 -26.39 13.99
N VAL A 159 9.70 -26.78 13.29
CA VAL A 159 9.65 -27.80 12.22
C VAL A 159 10.12 -29.16 12.74
N SER A 160 11.22 -29.21 13.50
CA SER A 160 11.82 -30.46 13.98
C SER A 160 10.99 -31.17 15.06
N PHE A 161 10.26 -30.43 15.91
CA PHE A 161 9.41 -31.02 16.94
C PHE A 161 8.22 -31.79 16.36
N PRO A 162 7.39 -31.22 15.47
CA PRO A 162 6.36 -31.96 14.76
C PRO A 162 6.92 -33.12 13.93
N ASP A 163 8.07 -32.94 13.25
CA ASP A 163 8.70 -33.99 12.46
C ASP A 163 9.04 -35.22 13.29
N SER A 164 9.64 -35.02 14.46
CA SER A 164 9.98 -36.12 15.36
C SER A 164 8.73 -36.83 15.90
N ILE A 165 7.65 -36.09 16.18
CA ILE A 165 6.38 -36.64 16.67
C ILE A 165 5.78 -37.54 15.60
N VAL A 166 5.67 -37.04 14.36
CA VAL A 166 5.14 -37.81 13.24
C VAL A 166 6.01 -39.04 13.00
N SER A 167 7.33 -38.88 12.86
CA SER A 167 8.22 -39.97 12.48
C SER A 167 8.35 -41.06 13.56
N VAL A 168 8.53 -40.68 14.84
CA VAL A 168 8.76 -41.63 15.95
C VAL A 168 7.45 -42.26 16.43
N LEU A 169 6.35 -41.50 16.55
CA LEU A 169 5.07 -42.07 16.98
C LEU A 169 4.43 -42.91 15.90
N LEU A 170 4.52 -42.53 14.61
CA LEU A 170 4.05 -43.37 13.51
C LEU A 170 4.74 -44.73 13.55
N PHE A 171 6.07 -44.75 13.76
CA PHE A 171 6.81 -46.00 13.91
C PHE A 171 6.37 -46.79 15.16
N TYR A 172 6.16 -46.13 16.30
CA TYR A 172 5.64 -46.78 17.52
C TYR A 172 4.26 -47.42 17.30
N PHE A 173 3.31 -46.69 16.70
CA PHE A 173 1.96 -47.19 16.45
C PHE A 173 1.96 -48.35 15.45
N LEU A 174 2.73 -48.27 14.37
CA LEU A 174 2.89 -49.37 13.41
C LEU A 174 3.46 -50.62 14.09
N LEU A 175 4.46 -50.44 14.96
CA LEU A 175 5.07 -51.52 15.72
C LEU A 175 4.10 -52.13 16.75
N HIS A 176 3.24 -51.31 17.38
CA HIS A 176 2.25 -51.76 18.35
C HIS A 176 1.06 -52.48 17.69
N LEU A 177 0.50 -51.93 16.61
CA LEU A 177 -0.56 -52.56 15.80
C LEU A 177 -0.12 -53.93 15.30
N TYR A 178 1.12 -54.03 14.80
CA TYR A 178 1.64 -55.30 14.31
C TYR A 178 1.81 -56.35 15.43
N ARG A 179 2.35 -55.97 16.59
CA ARG A 179 2.50 -56.88 17.75
C ARG A 179 1.16 -57.44 18.23
N ASN A 180 0.08 -56.66 18.13
CA ASN A 180 -1.27 -57.12 18.48
C ASN A 180 -1.89 -58.06 17.42
N TYR A 181 -1.48 -57.94 16.15
CA TYR A 181 -2.09 -58.71 15.05
C TYR A 181 -1.43 -60.08 14.80
N ASN A 182 -0.13 -60.28 15.08
CA ASN A 182 0.55 -61.54 14.74
C ASN A 182 1.53 -62.02 15.82
N LYS A 183 1.19 -63.08 16.56
CA LYS A 183 2.03 -63.67 17.62
C LYS A 183 3.16 -64.60 17.12
N LYS A 184 3.32 -64.84 15.81
CA LYS A 184 4.20 -65.90 15.28
C LYS A 184 5.12 -65.59 14.09
N THR A 185 5.39 -64.33 13.73
CA THR A 185 6.25 -64.00 12.57
C THR A 185 7.29 -62.92 12.85
N SER A 186 8.51 -63.16 12.35
CA SER A 186 9.69 -62.28 12.41
C SER A 186 9.41 -60.90 11.81
N GLY A 187 9.73 -59.83 12.55
CA GLY A 187 9.45 -58.42 12.21
C GLY A 187 10.02 -57.91 10.88
N GLN A 188 10.82 -58.70 10.15
CA GLN A 188 11.36 -58.31 8.84
C GLN A 188 10.35 -58.45 7.67
N GLN A 189 9.37 -59.36 7.73
CA GLN A 189 8.40 -59.55 6.63
C GLN A 189 7.32 -58.45 6.54
N VAL A 190 7.18 -57.67 7.60
CA VAL A 190 6.15 -56.63 7.78
C VAL A 190 6.53 -55.33 7.08
N ILE A 191 7.82 -54.99 7.18
CA ILE A 191 8.38 -53.75 6.65
C ILE A 191 8.38 -53.79 5.12
N SER A 192 8.58 -54.98 4.53
CA SER A 192 8.47 -55.22 3.09
C SER A 192 7.07 -54.95 2.52
N ALA A 193 6.00 -55.18 3.29
CA ALA A 193 4.62 -54.95 2.82
C ALA A 193 4.22 -53.46 2.88
N ILE A 194 4.64 -52.74 3.93
CA ILE A 194 4.39 -51.30 4.11
C ILE A 194 5.16 -50.49 3.05
N MET A 195 6.36 -50.93 2.70
CA MET A 195 7.22 -50.34 1.68
C MET A 195 6.64 -50.46 0.25
N VAL A 196 5.95 -51.56 -0.06
CA VAL A 196 5.34 -51.76 -1.39
C VAL A 196 4.08 -50.90 -1.57
N PHE A 197 3.34 -50.60 -0.49
CA PHE A 197 2.15 -49.75 -0.54
C PHE A 197 2.50 -48.27 -0.84
N PHE A 198 3.60 -47.77 -0.28
CA PHE A 198 4.08 -46.39 -0.49
C PHE A 198 4.69 -46.17 -1.89
N LEU A 199 5.27 -47.22 -2.49
CA LEU A 199 5.77 -47.20 -3.87
C LEU A 199 4.63 -47.17 -4.91
N PHE A 200 3.44 -47.68 -4.57
CA PHE A 200 2.30 -47.74 -5.48
C PHE A 200 1.56 -46.40 -5.62
N THR A 201 1.65 -45.53 -4.61
CA THR A 201 1.03 -44.19 -4.64
C THR A 201 1.85 -43.13 -5.40
N LEU A 202 3.12 -43.40 -5.69
CA LEU A 202 4.02 -42.47 -6.40
C LEU A 202 3.91 -42.53 -7.94
N PHE A 203 3.15 -43.47 -8.51
CA PHE A 203 3.04 -43.64 -9.96
C PHE A 203 1.89 -42.85 -10.62
N LEU A 204 1.16 -42.05 -9.86
CA LEU A 204 0.01 -41.26 -10.33
C LEU A 204 0.25 -39.77 -10.16
N TYR A 205 1.25 -39.19 -10.84
CA TYR A 205 1.27 -37.75 -11.06
C TYR A 205 2.12 -37.36 -12.28
N GLN A 206 1.51 -36.71 -13.27
CA GLN A 206 2.18 -35.99 -14.37
C GLN A 206 1.78 -34.51 -14.29
N PRO A 207 2.72 -33.56 -14.39
CA PRO A 207 2.40 -32.16 -14.59
C PRO A 207 2.34 -31.85 -16.10
N THR A 208 1.21 -31.31 -16.55
CA THR A 208 1.09 -30.72 -17.90
C THR A 208 1.07 -29.20 -17.78
N GLU A 209 2.09 -28.55 -18.32
CA GLU A 209 2.08 -27.11 -18.66
C GLU A 209 1.24 -26.89 -19.93
N ALA A 210 0.45 -25.82 -19.95
CA ALA A 210 -0.25 -25.34 -21.14
C ALA A 210 0.16 -23.89 -21.44
N TYR A 211 0.89 -23.72 -22.54
CA TYR A 211 1.07 -22.46 -23.24
C TYR A 211 -0.25 -22.01 -23.89
N ALA A 212 -0.57 -20.72 -23.82
CA ALA A 212 -1.49 -20.07 -24.74
C ALA A 212 -0.81 -18.82 -25.33
N THR A 213 -0.68 -18.78 -26.65
CA THR A 213 -0.17 -17.62 -27.42
C THR A 213 -1.19 -17.22 -28.48
N LYS A 214 -1.17 -15.91 -28.79
CA LYS A 214 -1.66 -15.19 -29.98
C LYS A 214 -3.15 -14.81 -30.04
N LEU A 215 -3.41 -13.50 -30.18
CA LEU A 215 -3.78 -12.94 -31.49
C LEU A 215 -3.60 -11.42 -31.57
N THR A 216 -3.02 -11.03 -32.71
CA THR A 216 -2.74 -9.71 -33.29
C THR A 216 -4.00 -9.05 -33.87
N ALA A 217 -4.07 -7.71 -33.85
CA ALA A 217 -4.90 -6.92 -34.77
C ALA A 217 -4.18 -5.62 -35.18
N ALA A 218 -4.34 -5.27 -36.46
CA ALA A 218 -3.55 -4.35 -37.28
C ALA A 218 -4.12 -2.89 -37.29
N PRO A 219 -3.43 -1.91 -37.92
CA PRO A 219 -3.51 -0.48 -37.60
C PRO A 219 -4.67 0.25 -38.28
N ALA A 220 -5.17 1.32 -37.65
CA ALA A 220 -6.16 2.23 -38.20
C ALA A 220 -5.50 3.48 -38.81
N LYS A 221 -6.06 3.91 -39.95
CA LYS A 221 -5.56 4.91 -40.89
C LYS A 221 -5.72 6.35 -40.40
N GLU A 222 -4.73 7.18 -40.73
CA GLU A 222 -4.74 8.64 -40.67
C GLU A 222 -5.72 9.25 -41.69
N GLU A 223 -6.47 10.27 -41.25
CA GLU A 223 -7.23 11.16 -42.12
C GLU A 223 -6.55 12.53 -42.18
N LYS A 224 -6.18 12.93 -43.40
CA LYS A 224 -5.67 14.25 -43.76
C LYS A 224 -6.82 15.25 -43.88
N THR A 225 -6.65 16.46 -43.33
CA THR A 225 -7.43 17.64 -43.70
C THR A 225 -6.54 18.86 -43.91
N SER A 226 -6.93 19.68 -44.89
CA SER A 226 -6.17 20.63 -45.70
C SER A 226 -6.36 22.11 -45.33
N HIS A 227 -5.26 22.92 -45.41
CA HIS A 227 -5.02 24.35 -45.77
C HIS A 227 -6.06 25.47 -45.42
N PRO A 228 -5.72 26.81 -45.30
CA PRO A 228 -4.55 27.58 -45.80
C PRO A 228 -3.87 28.59 -44.81
N ASP A 229 -2.65 29.05 -45.13
CA ASP A 229 -1.59 29.42 -44.15
C ASP A 229 -1.26 30.92 -43.87
N ASP A 230 -2.06 31.91 -44.27
CA ASP A 230 -1.60 33.31 -44.14
C ASP A 230 -1.98 34.06 -42.84
N ALA A 231 -2.88 33.51 -42.01
CA ALA A 231 -3.38 34.17 -40.79
C ALA A 231 -2.96 33.48 -39.46
N ILE A 232 -2.27 32.35 -39.55
CA ILE A 232 -2.21 31.34 -38.48
C ILE A 232 -1.57 31.84 -37.19
N PHE A 233 -0.45 32.59 -37.27
CA PHE A 233 0.31 32.96 -36.08
C PHE A 233 -0.14 34.25 -35.38
N LYS A 234 -1.10 34.99 -35.96
CA LYS A 234 -1.71 36.15 -35.27
C LYS A 234 -2.59 35.71 -34.09
N GLU A 235 -3.15 34.51 -34.13
CA GLU A 235 -4.02 33.94 -33.09
C GLU A 235 -3.23 33.29 -31.94
N TYR A 236 -1.89 33.32 -32.01
CA TYR A 236 -1.04 32.75 -30.98
C TYR A 236 -0.78 33.76 -29.87
N THR A 237 -0.99 33.32 -28.64
CA THR A 237 -0.59 34.03 -27.44
C THR A 237 0.90 33.87 -27.20
N GLN A 238 1.60 34.98 -26.99
CA GLN A 238 3.06 35.02 -26.82
C GLN A 238 3.43 35.02 -25.33
N THR A 239 4.28 34.10 -24.89
CA THR A 239 4.80 34.05 -23.52
C THR A 239 6.32 34.04 -23.56
N ILE A 240 6.96 35.04 -22.97
CA ILE A 240 8.42 35.12 -22.87
C ILE A 240 8.83 34.60 -21.50
N TYR A 241 9.74 33.64 -21.46
CA TYR A 241 10.38 33.13 -20.26
C TYR A 241 11.80 33.66 -20.16
N ASP A 242 12.08 34.42 -19.11
CA ASP A 242 13.37 35.03 -18.81
C ASP A 242 13.74 34.88 -17.33
N GLY A 243 14.76 35.63 -16.88
CA GLY A 243 15.23 35.63 -15.50
C GLY A 243 14.20 36.06 -14.44
N THR A 244 13.05 36.62 -14.85
CA THR A 244 11.99 37.08 -13.93
C THR A 244 10.91 36.04 -13.67
N ASN A 245 10.73 35.05 -14.57
CA ASN A 245 9.56 34.18 -14.55
C ASN A 245 9.84 32.69 -14.86
N GLY A 246 11.09 32.24 -14.85
CA GLY A 246 11.34 30.79 -14.79
C GLY A 246 12.76 30.31 -15.00
N ILE A 247 13.52 30.91 -15.91
CA ILE A 247 14.84 30.39 -16.29
C ILE A 247 15.93 31.22 -15.58
N PRO A 248 16.77 30.63 -14.70
CA PRO A 248 17.91 31.31 -14.12
C PRO A 248 18.90 31.74 -15.21
N GLY A 249 18.88 33.03 -15.54
CA GLY A 249 19.67 33.62 -16.63
C GLY A 249 18.88 33.73 -17.93
N CYS A 250 19.03 34.87 -18.62
CA CYS A 250 18.29 35.16 -19.86
C CYS A 250 18.96 34.54 -21.11
N THR A 251 19.70 33.42 -20.96
CA THR A 251 20.49 32.83 -22.04
C THR A 251 20.11 31.37 -22.25
N VAL A 252 19.48 31.10 -23.39
CA VAL A 252 19.13 29.76 -23.86
C VAL A 252 19.80 29.53 -25.20
N ASN A 253 20.57 28.46 -25.29
CA ASN A 253 21.31 28.09 -26.50
C ASN A 253 20.46 27.21 -27.41
N ASP A 254 19.82 26.20 -26.83
CA ASP A 254 19.10 25.19 -27.60
C ASP A 254 17.91 24.59 -26.83
N ILE A 255 16.99 23.95 -27.56
CA ILE A 255 15.80 23.30 -27.05
C ILE A 255 15.55 21.99 -27.80
N ALA A 256 15.06 20.97 -27.10
CA ALA A 256 14.63 19.72 -27.70
C ALA A 256 13.47 19.10 -26.92
N SER A 257 12.44 18.64 -27.61
CA SER A 257 11.36 17.82 -27.08
C SER A 257 11.75 16.35 -27.17
N THR A 258 11.57 15.59 -26.09
CA THR A 258 11.73 14.14 -26.13
C THR A 258 10.42 13.44 -26.46
N HIS A 259 10.45 12.20 -26.97
CA HIS A 259 9.26 11.41 -27.32
C HIS A 259 8.19 11.31 -26.22
N ASP A 260 8.59 11.40 -24.96
CA ASP A 260 7.70 11.42 -23.80
C ASP A 260 6.94 12.76 -23.61
N GLY A 261 7.30 13.79 -24.37
CA GLY A 261 6.71 15.13 -24.38
C GLY A 261 7.43 16.15 -23.51
N ILE A 262 8.51 15.79 -22.82
CA ILE A 262 9.27 16.73 -21.98
C ILE A 262 10.09 17.67 -22.85
N LEU A 263 10.17 18.95 -22.46
CA LEU A 263 11.09 19.90 -23.08
C LEU A 263 12.39 19.99 -22.29
N TRP A 264 13.50 19.88 -23.01
CA TRP A 264 14.86 20.06 -22.51
C TRP A 264 15.41 21.37 -23.04
N ILE A 265 15.94 22.19 -22.14
CA ILE A 265 16.42 23.53 -22.45
C ILE A 265 17.89 23.62 -22.06
N GLY A 266 18.72 24.01 -23.01
CA GLY A 266 20.16 24.09 -22.89
C GLY A 266 20.59 25.52 -22.69
N SER A 267 21.45 25.75 -21.70
CA SER A 267 21.90 27.07 -21.29
C SER A 267 23.37 27.02 -20.88
N TYR A 268 24.05 28.17 -20.94
CA TYR A 268 25.35 28.34 -20.29
C TYR A 268 25.29 28.12 -18.77
N GLY A 269 24.11 28.33 -18.16
CA GLY A 269 23.85 28.09 -16.74
C GLY A 269 23.52 26.62 -16.40
N GLY A 270 23.36 25.75 -17.39
CA GLY A 270 23.11 24.32 -17.19
C GLY A 270 22.02 23.75 -18.09
N LEU A 271 21.57 22.55 -17.72
CA LEU A 271 20.48 21.84 -18.35
C LEU A 271 19.19 22.04 -17.54
N TYR A 272 18.11 22.40 -18.22
CA TYR A 272 16.79 22.56 -17.61
C TYR A 272 15.80 21.59 -18.24
N ARG A 273 14.90 21.09 -17.41
CA ARG A 273 13.79 20.23 -17.77
C ARG A 273 12.49 21.00 -17.53
N TYR A 274 11.58 20.98 -18.49
CA TYR A 274 10.29 21.65 -18.39
C TYR A 274 9.15 20.73 -18.81
N ASN A 275 8.16 20.59 -17.93
CA ASN A 275 6.95 19.78 -18.13
C ASN A 275 5.68 20.61 -18.33
N GLY A 276 5.81 21.94 -18.49
CA GLY A 276 4.68 22.85 -18.58
C GLY A 276 4.35 23.60 -17.29
N ARG A 277 4.80 23.10 -16.13
CA ARG A 277 4.57 23.77 -14.83
C ARG A 277 5.78 24.55 -14.35
N GLU A 278 6.95 23.90 -14.28
CA GLU A 278 8.15 24.49 -13.71
C GLU A 278 9.41 24.12 -14.50
N PHE A 279 10.36 25.05 -14.55
CA PHE A 279 11.72 24.81 -15.06
C PHE A 279 12.56 24.22 -13.94
N LYS A 280 12.85 22.91 -14.05
CA LYS A 280 13.69 22.20 -13.08
C LYS A 280 15.13 22.18 -13.58
N TRP A 281 16.03 22.73 -12.78
CA TRP A 281 17.47 22.66 -13.04
C TRP A 281 18.00 21.25 -12.76
N MET A 282 18.77 20.70 -13.70
CA MET A 282 19.28 19.33 -13.67
C MET A 282 20.78 19.32 -13.32
N ASP A 283 21.11 19.63 -12.07
CA ASP A 283 22.48 19.74 -11.53
C ASP A 283 23.11 18.39 -11.12
N GLN A 284 22.30 17.34 -11.05
CA GLN A 284 22.72 15.99 -10.64
C GLN A 284 23.67 15.29 -11.62
N TYR A 285 23.88 15.86 -12.81
CA TYR A 285 24.71 15.26 -13.86
C TYR A 285 26.09 15.91 -13.91
N ASP A 286 27.10 15.24 -13.34
CA ASP A 286 28.47 15.77 -13.36
C ASP A 286 28.98 16.03 -14.78
N SER A 287 28.59 15.23 -15.78
CA SER A 287 29.03 15.40 -17.17
C SER A 287 28.35 16.55 -17.91
N VAL A 288 27.27 17.13 -17.38
CA VAL A 288 26.48 18.18 -18.04
C VAL A 288 26.36 19.40 -17.11
N LYS A 289 27.38 20.26 -17.15
CA LYS A 289 27.38 21.54 -16.41
C LYS A 289 26.82 22.71 -17.23
N ASN A 290 26.85 22.57 -18.54
CA ASN A 290 26.29 23.48 -19.53
C ASN A 290 25.80 22.63 -20.70
N ALA A 291 24.86 23.17 -21.47
CA ALA A 291 24.36 22.51 -22.68
C ALA A 291 24.37 23.53 -23.83
N ASN A 292 25.04 23.15 -24.91
CA ASN A 292 25.24 24.00 -26.08
C ASN A 292 24.32 23.62 -27.24
N CYS A 293 24.22 22.32 -27.52
CA CYS A 293 23.34 21.78 -28.56
C CYS A 293 22.72 20.44 -28.15
N PHE A 294 21.57 20.13 -28.73
CA PHE A 294 20.85 18.89 -28.56
C PHE A 294 20.65 18.17 -29.89
N TYR A 295 20.49 16.85 -29.79
CA TYR A 295 20.04 16.03 -30.91
C TYR A 295 19.23 14.86 -30.35
N GLU A 296 17.96 14.76 -30.73
CA GLU A 296 17.16 13.57 -30.46
C GLU A 296 17.33 12.58 -31.60
N ASP A 297 17.67 11.34 -31.28
CA ASP A 297 17.78 10.29 -32.29
C ASP A 297 16.46 9.54 -32.52
N PRO A 298 16.33 8.79 -33.62
CA PRO A 298 15.10 8.04 -33.92
C PRO A 298 14.72 6.96 -32.88
N GLU A 299 15.62 6.61 -31.97
CA GLU A 299 15.38 5.67 -30.88
C GLU A 299 14.88 6.37 -29.60
N GLY A 300 14.73 7.70 -29.63
CA GLY A 300 14.26 8.52 -28.52
C GLY A 300 15.33 8.83 -27.47
N ARG A 301 16.61 8.73 -27.82
CA ARG A 301 17.71 9.14 -26.94
C ARG A 301 18.07 10.59 -27.21
N LEU A 302 18.26 11.35 -26.13
CA LEU A 302 18.69 12.73 -26.22
C LEU A 302 20.22 12.82 -26.09
N TRP A 303 20.87 13.33 -27.13
CA TRP A 303 22.30 13.62 -27.14
C TRP A 303 22.51 15.08 -26.74
N ILE A 304 23.39 15.30 -25.77
CA ILE A 304 23.66 16.61 -25.17
C ILE A 304 25.10 16.97 -25.44
N GLY A 305 25.32 17.96 -26.30
CA GLY A 305 26.61 18.56 -26.56
C GLY A 305 26.93 19.62 -25.51
N THR A 306 28.10 19.52 -24.88
CA THR A 306 28.58 20.46 -23.87
C THR A 306 29.75 21.29 -24.40
N ASN A 307 30.09 22.37 -23.70
CA ASN A 307 31.21 23.24 -24.06
C ASN A 307 32.57 22.70 -23.58
N ASP A 308 32.59 21.85 -22.55
CA ASP A 308 33.82 21.46 -21.85
C ASP A 308 33.90 19.99 -21.43
N ARG A 309 32.87 19.18 -21.69
CA ARG A 309 32.79 17.76 -21.25
C ARG A 309 32.33 16.80 -22.34
N GLY A 310 32.45 17.19 -23.60
CA GLY A 310 32.09 16.37 -24.75
C GLY A 310 30.58 16.17 -24.86
N VAL A 311 30.17 14.95 -25.21
CA VAL A 311 28.78 14.57 -25.48
C VAL A 311 28.27 13.58 -24.42
N SER A 312 27.10 13.87 -23.86
CA SER A 312 26.38 12.94 -22.97
C SER A 312 25.12 12.41 -23.65
N THR A 313 24.84 11.13 -23.52
CA THR A 313 23.60 10.49 -24.00
C THR A 313 22.65 10.27 -22.83
N LEU A 314 21.41 10.71 -22.97
CA LEU A 314 20.37 10.66 -21.95
C LEU A 314 19.22 9.76 -22.43
N ILE A 315 18.88 8.76 -21.63
CA ILE A 315 17.71 7.90 -21.84
C ILE A 315 16.94 7.84 -20.52
N ASN A 316 15.64 8.14 -20.54
CA ASN A 316 14.79 8.13 -19.34
C ASN A 316 15.39 8.92 -18.17
N GLU A 317 15.92 10.13 -18.43
CA GLU A 317 16.58 11.00 -17.44
C GLU A 317 17.82 10.38 -16.77
N LYS A 318 18.43 9.34 -17.35
CA LYS A 318 19.69 8.77 -16.90
C LYS A 318 20.73 8.91 -17.99
N ILE A 319 21.91 9.39 -17.61
CA ILE A 319 23.04 9.44 -18.52
C ILE A 319 23.56 8.01 -18.71
N THR A 320 23.43 7.49 -19.93
CA THR A 320 23.83 6.13 -20.27
C THR A 320 25.27 6.03 -20.70
N SER A 321 25.77 7.05 -21.41
CA SER A 321 27.16 7.11 -21.85
C SER A 321 27.62 8.55 -22.04
N VAL A 322 28.92 8.75 -21.88
CA VAL A 322 29.61 10.04 -22.06
C VAL A 322 30.79 9.81 -22.99
N LEU A 323 30.95 10.63 -24.01
CA LEU A 323 32.06 10.60 -24.97
C LEU A 323 32.82 11.93 -24.88
N ASP A 324 34.09 11.85 -24.49
CA ASP A 324 34.99 12.99 -24.28
C ASP A 324 36.38 12.70 -24.90
N SER A 325 37.30 13.65 -24.74
CA SER A 325 38.67 13.58 -25.21
C SER A 325 39.45 12.38 -24.64
N THR A 326 39.11 11.94 -23.43
CA THR A 326 39.72 10.73 -22.83
C THR A 326 39.32 9.45 -23.57
N LYS A 327 38.20 9.49 -24.29
CA LYS A 327 37.66 8.40 -25.11
C LYS A 327 37.88 8.61 -26.61
N GLY A 328 38.74 9.57 -26.97
CA GLY A 328 39.21 9.79 -28.35
C GLY A 328 38.49 10.89 -29.12
N LEU A 329 37.60 11.67 -28.48
CA LEU A 329 36.96 12.81 -29.13
C LEU A 329 38.01 13.90 -29.44
N PRO A 330 37.99 14.56 -30.62
CA PRO A 330 39.01 15.56 -30.97
C PRO A 330 39.05 16.76 -30.02
N ASN A 331 37.88 17.20 -29.55
CA ASN A 331 37.74 18.29 -28.60
C ASN A 331 36.44 18.12 -27.80
N ASP A 332 36.44 18.55 -26.53
CA ASP A 332 35.31 18.43 -25.61
C ASP A 332 34.23 19.50 -25.81
N SER A 333 34.50 20.52 -26.64
CA SER A 333 33.54 21.57 -27.00
C SER A 333 32.76 21.19 -28.25
N ILE A 334 31.45 20.97 -28.08
CA ILE A 334 30.54 20.45 -29.10
C ILE A 334 29.63 21.55 -29.62
N GLN A 335 29.64 21.77 -30.93
CA GLN A 335 28.95 22.86 -31.59
C GLN A 335 27.64 22.43 -32.24
N SER A 336 27.64 21.28 -32.93
CA SER A 336 26.46 20.74 -33.61
C SER A 336 26.56 19.22 -33.70
N MET A 337 25.42 18.54 -33.86
CA MET A 337 25.32 17.09 -33.99
C MET A 337 24.22 16.72 -34.96
N THR A 338 24.38 15.63 -35.71
CA THR A 338 23.33 15.05 -36.55
C THR A 338 23.60 13.57 -36.81
N CYS A 339 22.62 12.84 -37.35
CA CYS A 339 22.79 11.43 -37.75
C CYS A 339 22.31 11.26 -39.20
N ASP A 340 23.07 10.51 -39.99
CA ASP A 340 22.68 10.13 -41.35
C ASP A 340 21.69 8.95 -41.35
N SER A 341 21.02 8.72 -42.48
CA SER A 341 20.09 7.60 -42.66
C SER A 341 20.72 6.21 -42.56
N ARG A 342 22.06 6.12 -42.49
CA ARG A 342 22.83 4.86 -42.36
C ARG A 342 23.25 4.59 -40.91
N GLY A 343 22.86 5.44 -39.96
CA GLY A 343 23.17 5.30 -38.54
C GLY A 343 24.57 5.78 -38.14
N ASN A 344 25.20 6.65 -38.94
CA ASN A 344 26.43 7.33 -38.57
C ASN A 344 26.11 8.70 -37.94
N TYR A 345 26.60 8.91 -36.72
CA TYR A 345 26.44 10.13 -35.95
C TYR A 345 27.62 11.06 -36.21
N TYR A 346 27.35 12.28 -36.66
CA TYR A 346 28.34 13.32 -36.88
C TYR A 346 28.36 14.25 -35.68
N ILE A 347 29.51 14.34 -35.00
CA ILE A 347 29.71 15.21 -33.85
C ILE A 347 30.69 16.30 -34.24
N GLY A 348 30.18 17.52 -34.37
CA GLY A 348 30.97 18.70 -34.70
C GLY A 348 31.65 19.24 -33.46
N THR A 349 32.97 19.11 -33.38
CA THR A 349 33.75 19.69 -32.29
C THR A 349 34.39 21.02 -32.72
N SER A 350 34.92 21.77 -31.76
CA SER A 350 35.65 23.01 -32.06
C SER A 350 36.92 22.79 -32.91
N ASP A 351 37.48 21.57 -32.97
CA ASP A 351 38.68 21.25 -33.77
C ASP A 351 38.35 20.52 -35.07
N SER A 352 37.60 19.42 -35.01
CA SER A 352 37.23 18.61 -36.18
C SER A 352 35.88 17.86 -35.99
N VAL A 353 35.34 17.28 -37.07
CA VAL A 353 34.10 16.47 -37.01
C VAL A 353 34.44 15.01 -36.74
N ALA A 354 33.85 14.41 -35.70
CA ALA A 354 33.99 12.99 -35.37
C ALA A 354 32.79 12.18 -35.89
N LEU A 355 33.06 11.07 -36.55
CA LEU A 355 32.05 10.11 -36.99
C LEU A 355 31.91 8.99 -35.95
N VAL A 356 30.72 8.84 -35.38
CA VAL A 356 30.40 7.93 -34.29
C VAL A 356 29.37 6.90 -34.75
N VAL A 357 29.54 5.66 -34.31
CA VAL A 357 28.60 4.56 -34.52
C VAL A 357 28.26 3.92 -33.19
N LEU A 358 27.04 3.44 -33.08
CA LEU A 358 26.52 2.80 -31.88
C LEU A 358 26.69 1.28 -31.99
N ASN A 359 27.73 0.75 -31.33
CA ASN A 359 27.98 -0.68 -31.20
C ASN A 359 28.36 -0.96 -29.73
N ASP A 360 27.34 -1.26 -28.91
CA ASP A 360 27.43 -1.28 -27.44
C ASP A 360 27.89 0.07 -26.85
N GLY A 361 27.22 1.15 -27.27
CA GLY A 361 27.54 2.54 -26.90
C GLY A 361 28.27 3.31 -28.01
N PRO A 362 28.42 4.64 -27.85
CA PRO A 362 29.02 5.49 -28.86
C PRO A 362 30.53 5.25 -28.96
N LYS A 363 30.98 4.85 -30.16
CA LYS A 363 32.40 4.68 -30.49
C LYS A 363 32.76 5.47 -31.73
N ILE A 364 33.93 6.10 -31.72
CA ILE A 364 34.45 6.87 -32.84
C ILE A 364 34.96 5.89 -33.90
N ARG A 365 34.44 6.03 -35.11
CA ARG A 365 34.84 5.27 -36.31
C ARG A 365 35.93 5.98 -37.09
N SER A 366 35.81 7.28 -37.28
CA SER A 366 36.76 8.11 -38.02
C SER A 366 36.64 9.58 -37.64
N ILE A 367 37.63 10.39 -38.01
CA ILE A 367 37.66 11.84 -37.78
C ILE A 367 37.88 12.52 -39.14
N ILE A 368 37.05 13.52 -39.44
CA ILE A 368 37.12 14.33 -40.66
C ILE A 368 37.88 15.61 -40.32
N GLU A 369 39.22 15.51 -40.29
CA GLU A 369 40.12 16.60 -39.91
C GLU A 369 39.98 17.91 -40.72
N PRO A 370 39.63 17.90 -42.03
CA PRO A 370 39.52 19.14 -42.80
C PRO A 370 38.42 20.11 -42.33
N ILE A 371 37.38 19.60 -41.65
CA ILE A 371 36.22 20.40 -41.26
C ILE A 371 36.38 20.87 -39.83
N LYS A 372 36.83 22.12 -39.67
CA LYS A 372 37.00 22.75 -38.35
C LYS A 372 35.78 23.53 -37.94
N TYR A 373 35.51 23.57 -36.63
CA TYR A 373 34.47 24.38 -36.01
C TYR A 373 33.11 24.28 -36.73
N ALA A 374 32.54 23.07 -36.76
CA ALA A 374 31.28 22.80 -37.45
C ALA A 374 30.09 23.45 -36.72
N THR A 375 29.62 24.58 -37.24
CA THR A 375 28.59 25.42 -36.60
C THR A 375 27.17 24.92 -36.82
N SER A 376 26.90 24.35 -37.98
CA SER A 376 25.57 23.81 -38.35
C SER A 376 25.75 22.56 -39.21
N MET A 377 24.94 21.54 -38.94
CA MET A 377 24.93 20.30 -39.69
C MET A 377 23.50 19.82 -39.92
N ALA A 378 23.24 19.29 -41.10
CA ALA A 378 21.97 18.66 -41.45
C ALA A 378 22.22 17.43 -42.31
N ALA A 379 21.40 16.39 -42.14
CA ALA A 379 21.47 15.17 -42.92
C ALA A 379 20.18 14.96 -43.73
N ASP A 380 20.29 14.35 -44.91
CA ASP A 380 19.16 13.94 -45.74
C ASP A 380 18.84 12.43 -45.58
N HIS A 381 17.82 11.97 -46.31
CA HIS A 381 17.44 10.55 -46.31
C HIS A 381 18.37 9.66 -47.14
N ASP A 382 19.17 10.21 -48.06
CA ASP A 382 20.09 9.45 -48.95
C ASP A 382 21.48 9.24 -48.32
N GLY A 383 21.70 9.84 -47.14
CA GLY A 383 22.92 9.73 -46.34
C GLY A 383 23.95 10.80 -46.67
N HIS A 384 23.55 11.90 -47.31
CA HIS A 384 24.36 13.10 -47.42
C HIS A 384 24.22 13.95 -46.16
N VAL A 385 25.33 14.57 -45.76
CA VAL A 385 25.39 15.47 -44.61
C VAL A 385 26.01 16.79 -45.05
N ALA A 386 25.26 17.87 -44.93
CA ALA A 386 25.73 19.23 -45.16
C ALA A 386 26.30 19.76 -43.85
N ILE A 387 27.54 20.25 -43.88
CA ILE A 387 28.27 20.73 -42.72
C ILE A 387 28.83 22.11 -43.02
N ILE A 388 28.58 23.07 -42.14
CA ILE A 388 29.13 24.43 -42.23
C ILE A 388 30.31 24.53 -41.27
N GLY A 389 31.52 24.60 -41.84
CA GLY A 389 32.77 24.71 -41.08
C GLY A 389 33.19 26.17 -40.85
N ASP A 390 34.46 26.35 -40.48
CA ASP A 390 35.03 27.67 -40.23
C ASP A 390 34.83 28.64 -41.42
N ASN A 391 34.70 29.93 -41.08
CA ASN A 391 34.47 31.02 -42.03
C ASN A 391 33.23 30.85 -42.92
N GLY A 392 32.31 29.95 -42.55
CA GLY A 392 31.06 29.67 -43.27
C GLY A 392 31.26 28.98 -44.61
N THR A 393 32.19 28.03 -44.68
CA THR A 393 32.36 27.12 -45.83
C THR A 393 31.37 25.96 -45.73
N LEU A 394 30.63 25.69 -46.82
CA LEU A 394 29.67 24.59 -46.90
C LEU A 394 30.36 23.34 -47.45
N PHE A 395 30.36 22.25 -46.68
CA PHE A 395 30.85 20.93 -47.05
C PHE A 395 29.67 19.98 -47.23
N LEU A 396 29.66 19.20 -48.31
CA LEU A 396 28.74 18.07 -48.48
C LEU A 396 29.52 16.78 -48.29
N CYS A 397 29.12 15.96 -47.31
CA CYS A 397 29.79 14.74 -46.92
C CYS A 397 28.88 13.52 -47.09
N GLN A 398 29.50 12.35 -47.26
CA GLN A 398 28.82 11.06 -47.13
C GLN A 398 29.79 10.06 -46.50
N GLY A 399 29.46 9.60 -45.29
CA GLY A 399 30.42 8.88 -44.44
C GLY A 399 31.61 9.78 -44.05
N ASP A 400 32.82 9.27 -44.24
CA ASP A 400 34.09 9.96 -44.02
C ASP A 400 34.59 10.76 -45.24
N ASN A 401 33.88 10.70 -46.37
CA ASN A 401 34.28 11.38 -47.62
C ASN A 401 33.60 12.74 -47.76
N ILE A 402 34.38 13.74 -48.16
CA ILE A 402 33.89 15.07 -48.58
C ILE A 402 33.62 15.00 -50.09
N LEU A 403 32.36 15.12 -50.50
CA LEU A 403 31.93 15.06 -51.90
C LEU A 403 32.22 16.39 -52.61
N THR A 404 31.84 17.51 -51.98
CA THR A 404 32.09 18.85 -52.49
C THR A 404 32.25 19.86 -51.35
N GLN A 405 32.93 20.96 -51.65
CA GLN A 405 33.07 22.11 -50.76
C GLN A 405 32.76 23.40 -51.54
N GLU A 406 32.02 24.31 -50.93
CA GLU A 406 31.67 25.60 -51.49
C GLU A 406 31.96 26.71 -50.49
N SER A 407 32.83 27.65 -50.87
CA SER A 407 33.13 28.85 -50.10
C SER A 407 32.77 30.11 -50.89
N ARG A 408 32.39 31.17 -50.17
CA ARG A 408 32.20 32.51 -50.74
C ARG A 408 33.49 33.34 -50.53
N LYS A 409 33.67 34.40 -51.33
CA LYS A 409 34.93 35.19 -51.34
C LYS A 409 35.18 35.84 -49.97
N GLU A 410 36.46 35.96 -49.59
CA GLU A 410 36.89 36.68 -48.38
C GLU A 410 36.29 38.10 -48.33
N GLY A 411 35.60 38.43 -47.23
CA GLY A 411 34.94 39.72 -47.00
C GLY A 411 33.49 39.82 -47.49
N SER A 412 32.88 38.72 -47.96
CA SER A 412 31.48 38.66 -48.42
C SER A 412 30.63 37.67 -47.60
N VAL A 413 29.31 37.73 -47.82
CA VAL A 413 28.26 36.92 -47.17
C VAL A 413 28.66 35.43 -47.11
N ILE A 414 28.60 34.84 -45.92
CA ILE A 414 29.01 33.46 -45.64
C ILE A 414 27.79 32.55 -45.39
N TYR A 415 27.99 31.22 -45.48
CA TYR A 415 26.98 30.25 -45.04
C TYR A 415 26.96 30.18 -43.51
N ASN A 416 25.77 30.12 -42.92
CA ASN A 416 25.59 30.13 -41.47
C ASN A 416 24.74 28.94 -40.97
N SER A 417 23.73 28.51 -41.74
CA SER A 417 22.88 27.37 -41.39
C SER A 417 22.59 26.47 -42.57
N ALA A 418 22.40 25.17 -42.31
CA ALA A 418 22.06 24.16 -43.29
C ALA A 418 20.84 23.36 -42.83
N TYR A 419 19.93 23.05 -43.76
CA TYR A 419 18.73 22.25 -43.50
C TYR A 419 18.34 21.45 -44.76
N PHE A 420 17.93 20.19 -44.59
CA PHE A 420 17.42 19.36 -45.68
C PHE A 420 15.91 19.19 -45.60
N ASP A 421 15.19 19.41 -46.70
CA ASP A 421 13.78 19.04 -46.78
C ASP A 421 13.55 17.56 -47.09
N GLU A 422 12.30 17.12 -46.97
CA GLU A 422 11.88 15.73 -47.27
C GLU A 422 12.13 15.31 -48.73
N GLN A 423 12.38 16.25 -49.64
CA GLN A 423 12.69 15.98 -51.03
C GLN A 423 14.20 15.93 -51.30
N GLY A 424 15.03 16.09 -50.27
CA GLY A 424 16.49 16.11 -50.37
C GLY A 424 17.07 17.45 -50.85
N LEU A 425 16.27 18.53 -50.89
CA LEU A 425 16.79 19.86 -51.22
C LEU A 425 17.47 20.49 -50.00
N LEU A 426 18.67 21.03 -50.21
CA LEU A 426 19.45 21.70 -49.18
C LEU A 426 19.12 23.20 -49.14
N TYR A 427 18.62 23.68 -48.01
CA TYR A 427 18.43 25.09 -47.70
C TYR A 427 19.65 25.58 -46.93
N ALA A 428 20.46 26.42 -47.55
CA ALA A 428 21.63 27.05 -46.96
C ALA A 428 21.31 28.50 -46.60
N GLY A 429 21.16 28.77 -45.30
CA GLY A 429 20.96 30.11 -44.75
C GLY A 429 22.28 30.88 -44.70
N MET A 430 22.22 32.14 -45.13
CA MET A 430 23.39 33.00 -45.25
C MET A 430 23.49 34.01 -44.10
N SER A 431 24.65 34.65 -43.95
CA SER A 431 24.88 35.71 -42.96
C SER A 431 24.15 37.03 -43.28
N ASP A 432 23.58 37.17 -44.48
CA ASP A 432 22.73 38.29 -44.88
C ASP A 432 21.24 37.94 -44.69
N ASN A 433 20.38 38.34 -45.62
CA ASN A 433 18.95 38.04 -45.61
C ASN A 433 18.55 36.95 -46.64
N GLN A 434 19.49 36.17 -47.17
CA GLN A 434 19.22 35.18 -48.20
C GLN A 434 19.26 33.74 -47.68
N ILE A 435 18.41 32.91 -48.28
CA ILE A 435 18.49 31.44 -48.22
C ILE A 435 18.68 30.93 -49.64
N ILE A 436 19.70 30.12 -49.86
CA ILE A 436 19.98 29.49 -51.16
C ILE A 436 19.54 28.03 -51.10
N VAL A 437 18.72 27.61 -52.06
CA VAL A 437 18.24 26.24 -52.15
C VAL A 437 19.00 25.49 -53.23
N TYR A 438 19.68 24.42 -52.83
CA TYR A 438 20.45 23.53 -53.69
C TYR A 438 19.71 22.22 -53.94
N ASP A 439 19.87 21.72 -55.16
CA ASP A 439 19.53 20.36 -55.56
C ASP A 439 20.82 19.53 -55.57
N ILE A 440 20.78 18.32 -55.00
CA ILE A 440 21.93 17.40 -54.97
C ILE A 440 21.84 16.51 -56.21
N SER A 441 22.70 16.78 -57.20
CA SER A 441 22.80 15.94 -58.40
C SER A 441 24.17 15.25 -58.43
N GLY A 442 24.21 13.99 -57.97
CA GLY A 442 25.46 13.25 -57.77
C GLY A 442 26.30 13.88 -56.65
N ASP A 443 27.58 14.11 -56.90
CA ASP A 443 28.52 14.67 -55.91
C ASP A 443 28.59 16.22 -55.94
N SER A 444 27.60 16.91 -56.51
CA SER A 444 27.64 18.37 -56.74
C SER A 444 26.38 19.09 -56.29
N LEU A 445 26.57 20.33 -55.81
CA LEU A 445 25.51 21.25 -55.41
C LEU A 445 25.08 22.12 -56.60
N LYS A 446 23.81 22.04 -56.99
CA LYS A 446 23.25 22.87 -58.06
C LYS A 446 22.23 23.86 -57.50
N GLU A 447 22.52 25.14 -57.59
CA GLU A 447 21.61 26.20 -57.12
C GLU A 447 20.29 26.16 -57.92
N LYS A 448 19.17 26.01 -57.21
CA LYS A 448 17.82 25.91 -57.78
C LYS A 448 17.04 27.21 -57.65
N ARG A 449 17.08 27.83 -56.46
CA ARG A 449 16.40 29.11 -56.17
C ARG A 449 17.08 29.86 -55.02
N ARG A 450 16.81 31.17 -54.95
CA ARG A 450 17.13 32.03 -53.80
C ARG A 450 15.86 32.59 -53.21
N ILE A 451 15.81 32.65 -51.89
CA ILE A 451 14.69 33.19 -51.12
C ILE A 451 15.23 34.38 -50.33
N THR A 452 14.57 35.53 -50.47
CA THR A 452 14.91 36.75 -49.72
C THR A 452 14.01 36.87 -48.51
N CYS A 453 14.60 36.97 -47.32
CA CYS A 453 13.94 37.02 -46.03
C CYS A 453 13.94 38.45 -45.50
N ASP A 454 13.10 39.31 -46.06
CA ASP A 454 13.10 40.74 -45.72
C ASP A 454 12.87 41.00 -44.22
N GLY A 455 13.77 41.78 -43.62
CA GLY A 455 13.74 42.11 -42.19
C GLY A 455 14.35 41.05 -41.26
N LEU A 456 14.92 39.97 -41.80
CA LEU A 456 15.80 39.04 -41.10
C LEU A 456 17.25 39.19 -41.59
N PHE A 457 18.20 39.14 -40.68
CA PHE A 457 19.63 39.14 -40.98
C PHE A 457 20.33 38.08 -40.17
N ASN A 458 21.33 37.44 -40.78
CA ASN A 458 22.11 36.34 -40.21
C ASN A 458 21.21 35.14 -39.87
N ILE A 459 20.92 34.32 -40.88
CA ILE A 459 20.00 33.18 -40.74
C ILE A 459 20.67 32.06 -39.94
N LYS A 460 20.23 31.87 -38.69
CA LYS A 460 20.87 31.00 -37.69
C LYS A 460 20.40 29.56 -37.71
N SER A 461 19.11 29.35 -37.94
CA SER A 461 18.53 28.03 -38.08
C SER A 461 17.34 28.07 -39.01
N ILE A 462 17.16 26.96 -39.72
CA ILE A 462 16.05 26.70 -40.61
C ILE A 462 15.52 25.34 -40.20
N GLN A 463 14.23 25.25 -39.90
CA GLN A 463 13.59 23.99 -39.53
C GLN A 463 12.21 23.91 -40.18
N LYS A 464 11.78 22.72 -40.57
CA LYS A 464 10.43 22.50 -41.10
C LYS A 464 9.59 21.80 -40.04
N GLU A 465 8.44 22.36 -39.77
CA GLU A 465 7.46 21.81 -38.85
C GLU A 465 6.09 21.76 -39.52
N ASN A 466 5.52 20.56 -39.60
CA ASN A 466 4.38 20.25 -40.46
C ASN A 466 4.64 20.64 -41.94
N ASN A 467 3.91 21.62 -42.47
CA ASN A 467 4.07 22.12 -43.84
C ASN A 467 4.76 23.49 -43.90
N THR A 468 5.28 23.99 -42.77
CA THR A 468 5.81 25.35 -42.65
C THR A 468 7.30 25.31 -42.33
N VAL A 469 8.11 26.07 -43.08
CA VAL A 469 9.55 26.19 -42.81
C VAL A 469 9.78 27.45 -41.99
N PHE A 470 10.20 27.29 -40.74
CA PHE A 470 10.55 28.38 -39.85
C PHE A 470 12.03 28.77 -40.01
N ILE A 471 12.28 30.06 -39.83
CA ILE A 471 13.57 30.69 -40.04
C ILE A 471 13.87 31.56 -38.82
N CYS A 472 14.95 31.24 -38.11
CA CYS A 472 15.45 32.03 -36.98
C CYS A 472 16.66 32.86 -37.41
N SER A 473 16.79 34.05 -36.83
CA SER A 473 17.85 34.99 -37.19
C SER A 473 18.22 35.90 -36.02
N ASP A 474 19.24 36.74 -36.23
CA ASP A 474 19.64 37.72 -35.21
C ASP A 474 18.62 38.85 -34.99
N THR A 475 17.72 39.10 -35.94
CA THR A 475 16.80 40.24 -35.93
C THR A 475 15.31 39.85 -35.87
N GLY A 476 15.02 38.57 -35.57
CA GLY A 476 13.67 38.04 -35.43
C GLY A 476 13.49 36.65 -36.04
N VAL A 477 12.23 36.23 -36.14
CA VAL A 477 11.84 34.97 -36.78
C VAL A 477 10.87 35.21 -37.93
N GLY A 478 10.85 34.27 -38.86
CA GLY A 478 9.89 34.25 -39.96
C GLY A 478 9.59 32.83 -40.39
N TYR A 479 8.73 32.69 -41.39
CA TYR A 479 8.39 31.40 -41.98
C TYR A 479 8.18 31.51 -43.48
N LEU A 480 8.34 30.39 -44.18
CA LEU A 480 7.92 30.21 -45.56
C LEU A 480 6.54 29.55 -45.55
N GLY A 481 5.56 30.23 -46.13
CA GLY A 481 4.22 29.68 -46.30
C GLY A 481 4.20 28.54 -47.32
N THR A 482 3.07 27.83 -47.42
CA THR A 482 2.86 26.76 -48.42
C THR A 482 2.89 27.27 -49.86
N ASP A 483 2.73 28.58 -50.05
CA ASP A 483 2.91 29.29 -51.31
C ASP A 483 4.38 29.58 -51.66
N GLY A 484 5.31 29.30 -50.74
CA GLY A 484 6.74 29.50 -50.90
C GLY A 484 7.23 30.92 -50.64
N TYR A 485 6.36 31.83 -50.15
CA TYR A 485 6.73 33.20 -49.83
C TYR A 485 7.12 33.36 -48.35
N PHE A 486 8.12 34.21 -48.11
CA PHE A 486 8.60 34.54 -46.78
C PHE A 486 7.68 35.55 -46.08
N ARG A 487 7.38 35.29 -44.81
CA ARG A 487 6.61 36.17 -43.92
C ARG A 487 7.30 36.27 -42.56
N LYS A 488 7.51 37.49 -42.07
CA LYS A 488 8.09 37.74 -40.73
C LYS A 488 7.00 37.56 -39.66
N ILE A 489 7.33 36.91 -38.55
CA ILE A 489 6.45 36.82 -37.37
C ILE A 489 6.73 38.02 -36.47
N ASN A 490 5.68 38.71 -36.01
CA ASN A 490 5.82 39.77 -35.02
C ASN A 490 6.00 39.17 -33.63
N THR A 491 7.24 39.11 -33.15
CA THR A 491 7.61 38.63 -31.80
C THR A 491 7.81 39.78 -30.80
N ASN A 492 7.34 40.99 -31.13
CA ASN A 492 7.44 42.19 -30.31
C ASN A 492 8.88 42.45 -29.83
N GLY A 493 9.11 42.40 -28.52
CA GLY A 493 10.41 42.63 -27.90
C GLY A 493 11.40 41.46 -28.05
N PHE A 494 10.94 40.25 -28.42
CA PHE A 494 11.78 39.06 -28.57
C PHE A 494 12.30 38.95 -30.00
N ASN A 495 13.29 39.77 -30.36
CA ASN A 495 13.76 39.91 -31.73
C ASN A 495 15.29 39.98 -31.86
N SER A 496 16.03 39.59 -30.80
CA SER A 496 17.48 39.62 -30.79
C SER A 496 18.07 38.24 -30.60
N ASN A 497 18.89 37.83 -31.57
CA ASN A 497 19.74 36.64 -31.47
C ASN A 497 18.92 35.37 -31.17
N ILE A 498 18.03 35.01 -32.09
CA ILE A 498 17.16 33.85 -31.96
C ILE A 498 17.86 32.68 -32.63
N ASP A 499 18.23 31.68 -31.82
CA ASP A 499 19.22 30.67 -32.19
C ASP A 499 18.56 29.42 -32.77
N ASN A 500 17.54 28.89 -32.10
CA ASN A 500 16.83 27.69 -32.55
C ASN A 500 15.33 27.74 -32.26
N MET A 501 14.61 26.75 -32.77
CA MET A 501 13.19 26.53 -32.49
C MET A 501 12.88 25.06 -32.31
N ASP A 502 11.76 24.77 -31.65
CA ASP A 502 11.17 23.42 -31.56
C ASP A 502 9.65 23.50 -31.36
N VAL A 503 8.93 22.41 -31.59
CA VAL A 503 7.47 22.29 -31.44
C VAL A 503 7.15 21.23 -30.42
N ASP A 504 6.34 21.59 -29.42
CA ASP A 504 5.88 20.59 -28.46
C ASP A 504 4.78 19.69 -29.05
N TYR A 505 4.51 18.58 -28.36
CA TYR A 505 3.50 17.61 -28.80
C TYR A 505 2.05 18.18 -28.87
N GLN A 506 1.79 19.35 -28.28
CA GLN A 506 0.50 20.06 -28.35
C GLN A 506 0.48 21.13 -29.46
N GLY A 507 1.56 21.25 -30.24
CA GLY A 507 1.67 22.15 -31.38
C GLY A 507 2.00 23.61 -31.01
N ASN A 508 2.48 23.88 -29.79
CA ASN A 508 2.99 25.21 -29.46
C ASN A 508 4.43 25.35 -29.97
N LEU A 509 4.74 26.55 -30.45
CA LEU A 509 6.07 26.85 -30.98
C LEU A 509 6.95 27.42 -29.88
N TRP A 510 8.20 26.99 -29.84
CA TRP A 510 9.19 27.45 -28.90
C TRP A 510 10.41 28.00 -29.65
N PHE A 511 10.88 29.19 -29.27
CA PHE A 511 12.04 29.84 -29.87
C PHE A 511 13.06 30.20 -28.79
N THR A 512 14.32 29.85 -29.01
CA THR A 512 15.42 30.12 -28.08
C THR A 512 16.16 31.39 -28.45
N SER A 513 16.62 32.13 -27.45
CA SER A 513 17.52 33.27 -27.63
C SER A 513 18.63 33.23 -26.60
N SER A 514 19.88 33.34 -27.08
CA SER A 514 21.05 33.47 -26.22
C SER A 514 21.10 34.81 -25.47
N ARG A 515 20.11 35.70 -25.66
CA ARG A 515 20.03 37.03 -25.00
C ARG A 515 18.72 37.30 -24.28
N GLN A 516 17.62 36.68 -24.72
CA GLN A 516 16.27 37.02 -24.28
C GLN A 516 15.52 35.84 -23.65
N GLY A 517 16.16 34.68 -23.49
CA GLY A 517 15.55 33.49 -22.90
C GLY A 517 14.77 32.67 -23.91
N LEU A 518 13.50 32.38 -23.63
CA LEU A 518 12.67 31.48 -24.41
C LEU A 518 11.32 32.14 -24.75
N LEU A 519 10.91 32.10 -26.02
CA LEU A 519 9.58 32.55 -26.44
C LEU A 519 8.71 31.35 -26.77
N LYS A 520 7.54 31.29 -26.15
CA LYS A 520 6.49 30.33 -26.45
C LYS A 520 5.35 31.01 -27.18
N LEU A 521 4.94 30.46 -28.31
CA LEU A 521 3.71 30.83 -29.01
C LEU A 521 2.71 29.70 -28.81
N SER A 522 1.61 29.97 -28.10
CA SER A 522 0.54 28.99 -27.85
C SER A 522 -0.74 29.38 -28.58
N ARG A 523 -1.46 28.42 -29.17
CA ARG A 523 -2.78 28.70 -29.75
C ARG A 523 -3.75 29.10 -28.63
N SER A 524 -4.43 30.22 -28.82
CA SER A 524 -5.43 30.73 -27.88
C SER A 524 -6.74 30.99 -28.61
N SER A 525 -7.84 30.94 -27.87
CA SER A 525 -9.15 31.37 -28.40
C SER A 525 -9.29 32.90 -28.45
N PHE A 526 -8.40 33.60 -27.75
CA PHE A 526 -8.31 35.05 -27.71
C PHE A 526 -7.09 35.54 -28.48
N THR A 527 -7.31 36.57 -29.31
CA THR A 527 -6.25 37.31 -30.00
C THR A 527 -6.17 38.72 -29.43
N GLU A 528 -5.04 39.07 -28.82
CA GLU A 528 -4.79 40.45 -28.36
C GLU A 528 -4.34 41.32 -29.55
N LEU A 529 -5.28 42.10 -30.10
CA LEU A 529 -5.08 42.78 -31.38
C LEU A 529 -3.99 43.84 -31.33
N PHE A 530 -3.86 44.56 -30.22
CA PHE A 530 -2.86 45.63 -30.11
C PHE A 530 -1.44 45.04 -30.13
N ASP A 531 -1.21 43.96 -29.39
CA ASP A 531 0.05 43.24 -29.38
C ASP A 531 0.35 42.56 -30.72
N ALA A 532 -0.65 41.93 -31.33
CA ALA A 532 -0.49 41.24 -32.61
C ALA A 532 -0.13 42.21 -33.75
N THR A 533 -0.73 43.41 -33.74
CA THR A 533 -0.55 44.41 -34.81
C THR A 533 0.53 45.47 -34.50
N GLY A 534 1.04 45.52 -33.27
CA GLY A 534 2.03 46.50 -32.82
C GLY A 534 1.45 47.90 -32.55
N LEU A 535 0.14 48.00 -32.26
CA LEU A 535 -0.45 49.26 -31.78
C LEU A 535 0.05 49.59 -30.38
N LYS A 536 0.20 50.88 -30.08
CA LYS A 536 0.57 51.33 -28.72
C LYS A 536 -0.55 51.00 -27.73
N PRO A 537 -0.24 50.40 -26.57
CA PRO A 537 -1.21 50.09 -25.53
C PRO A 537 -2.02 51.33 -25.10
N ALA A 538 -3.33 51.17 -24.93
CA ALA A 538 -4.23 52.22 -24.45
C ALA A 538 -5.54 51.60 -23.92
N VAL A 539 -6.18 52.26 -22.96
CA VAL A 539 -7.51 51.86 -22.46
C VAL A 539 -8.54 52.05 -23.58
N VAL A 540 -9.11 50.95 -24.07
CA VAL A 540 -10.19 50.99 -25.07
C VAL A 540 -11.54 51.02 -24.36
N ASN A 541 -12.44 51.88 -24.82
CA ASN A 541 -13.80 52.03 -24.31
C ASN A 541 -14.87 51.55 -25.30
N THR A 542 -14.54 51.47 -26.59
CA THR A 542 -15.50 51.16 -27.65
C THR A 542 -14.78 50.80 -28.94
N GLU A 543 -15.40 49.91 -29.71
CA GLU A 543 -14.92 49.50 -31.02
C GLU A 543 -16.02 49.57 -32.06
N THR A 544 -15.64 49.81 -33.31
CA THR A 544 -16.55 49.60 -34.44
C THR A 544 -15.78 49.39 -35.74
N ARG A 545 -16.41 48.74 -36.71
CA ARG A 545 -15.92 48.68 -38.08
C ARG A 545 -16.62 49.73 -38.93
N TRP A 546 -15.84 50.51 -39.68
CA TRP A 546 -16.38 51.52 -40.60
C TRP A 546 -15.51 51.62 -41.86
N LYS A 547 -16.12 51.61 -43.05
CA LYS A 547 -15.42 51.63 -44.36
C LYS A 547 -14.26 50.63 -44.48
N GLY A 548 -14.45 49.42 -43.98
CA GLY A 548 -13.46 48.34 -44.04
C GLY A 548 -12.34 48.44 -43.00
N ARG A 549 -12.21 49.56 -42.27
CA ARG A 549 -11.23 49.79 -41.20
C ARG A 549 -11.84 49.50 -39.83
N MET A 550 -10.99 49.16 -38.87
CA MET A 550 -11.38 48.95 -37.48
C MET A 550 -10.98 50.17 -36.64
N TYR A 551 -11.94 50.70 -35.87
CA TYR A 551 -11.78 51.90 -35.06
C TYR A 551 -11.87 51.54 -33.58
N PHE A 552 -10.90 52.00 -32.79
CA PHE A 552 -10.84 51.80 -31.34
C PHE A 552 -10.85 53.16 -30.64
N GLY A 553 -11.93 53.45 -29.91
CA GLY A 553 -12.07 54.65 -29.11
C GLY A 553 -11.41 54.47 -27.75
N THR A 554 -10.40 55.30 -27.45
CA THR A 554 -9.59 55.19 -26.24
C THR A 554 -9.72 56.41 -25.32
N ASP A 555 -9.09 56.33 -24.15
CA ASP A 555 -8.98 57.48 -23.24
C ASP A 555 -8.11 58.62 -23.80
N GLU A 556 -7.25 58.34 -24.79
CA GLU A 556 -6.31 59.30 -25.39
C GLU A 556 -6.69 59.72 -26.82
N GLY A 557 -7.83 59.26 -27.34
CA GLY A 557 -8.29 59.53 -28.69
C GLY A 557 -8.60 58.26 -29.46
N LEU A 558 -8.20 58.21 -30.73
CA LEU A 558 -8.56 57.14 -31.65
C LEU A 558 -7.32 56.31 -32.05
N ARG A 559 -7.49 55.00 -32.14
CA ARG A 559 -6.57 54.08 -32.83
C ARG A 559 -7.31 53.41 -33.98
N ILE A 560 -6.63 53.19 -35.11
CA ILE A 560 -7.26 52.66 -36.32
C ILE A 560 -6.38 51.56 -36.91
N LEU A 561 -7.01 50.45 -37.29
CA LEU A 561 -6.43 49.43 -38.16
C LEU A 561 -7.09 49.49 -39.54
N ASP A 562 -6.30 49.27 -40.59
CA ASP A 562 -6.84 49.15 -41.94
C ASP A 562 -7.51 47.78 -42.18
N SER A 563 -7.92 47.51 -43.42
CA SER A 563 -8.60 46.26 -43.79
C SER A 563 -7.71 45.02 -43.65
N ASP A 564 -6.39 45.21 -43.70
CA ASP A 564 -5.37 44.16 -43.62
C ASP A 564 -4.79 44.05 -42.19
N GLU A 565 -5.40 44.76 -41.24
CA GLU A 565 -4.99 44.89 -39.83
C GLU A 565 -3.63 45.57 -39.61
N HIS A 566 -3.22 46.48 -40.50
CA HIS A 566 -2.05 47.31 -40.26
C HIS A 566 -2.41 48.59 -39.48
N PRO A 567 -1.55 49.04 -38.55
CA PRO A 567 -1.71 50.31 -37.86
C PRO A 567 -1.72 51.50 -38.82
N VAL A 568 -2.79 52.30 -38.79
CA VAL A 568 -2.86 53.57 -39.51
C VAL A 568 -2.09 54.64 -38.73
N THR A 569 -1.04 55.20 -39.33
CA THR A 569 -0.15 56.17 -38.69
C THR A 569 -0.65 57.61 -38.75
N SER A 570 -1.49 57.95 -39.74
CA SER A 570 -2.04 59.30 -39.91
C SER A 570 -3.45 59.29 -40.49
N ASP A 571 -4.40 59.89 -39.77
CA ASP A 571 -5.78 60.11 -40.22
C ASP A 571 -6.30 61.46 -39.68
N PRO A 572 -7.06 62.26 -40.46
CA PRO A 572 -7.61 63.55 -40.00
C PRO A 572 -8.46 63.44 -38.74
N LEU A 573 -9.16 62.33 -38.57
CA LEU A 573 -10.00 62.07 -37.40
C LEU A 573 -9.14 61.83 -36.14
N MET A 574 -8.01 61.12 -36.29
CA MET A 574 -7.06 60.91 -35.19
C MET A 574 -6.45 62.22 -34.68
N ALA A 575 -6.09 63.12 -35.60
CA ALA A 575 -5.55 64.44 -35.22
C ALA A 575 -6.61 65.31 -34.52
N THR A 576 -7.86 65.25 -34.98
CA THR A 576 -8.98 66.03 -34.42
C THR A 576 -9.36 65.56 -33.01
N LEU A 577 -9.26 64.26 -32.75
CA LEU A 577 -9.65 63.62 -31.48
C LEU A 577 -8.47 63.35 -30.53
N SER A 578 -7.30 63.94 -30.78
CA SER A 578 -6.13 63.76 -29.92
C SER A 578 -6.43 64.22 -28.49
N ASN A 579 -6.14 63.37 -27.50
CA ASN A 579 -6.44 63.57 -26.06
C ASN A 579 -7.94 63.67 -25.71
N ALA A 580 -8.85 63.37 -26.65
CA ALA A 580 -10.26 63.30 -26.34
C ALA A 580 -10.62 61.88 -25.90
N ARG A 581 -11.17 61.73 -24.68
CA ARG A 581 -11.68 60.44 -24.21
C ARG A 581 -12.94 60.04 -24.96
N ILE A 582 -12.85 59.03 -25.82
CA ILE A 582 -13.96 58.51 -26.62
C ILE A 582 -14.74 57.49 -25.79
N ARG A 583 -16.07 57.62 -25.75
CA ARG A 583 -16.96 56.76 -24.95
C ARG A 583 -17.74 55.75 -25.75
N SER A 584 -18.14 56.11 -26.97
CA SER A 584 -18.95 55.26 -27.84
C SER A 584 -18.73 55.67 -29.29
N LEU A 585 -18.57 54.66 -30.14
CA LEU A 585 -18.55 54.78 -31.59
C LEU A 585 -19.78 54.07 -32.13
N GLN A 586 -20.54 54.74 -32.99
CA GLN A 586 -21.75 54.16 -33.60
C GLN A 586 -21.81 54.52 -35.08
N VAL A 587 -22.17 53.55 -35.91
CA VAL A 587 -22.43 53.77 -37.34
C VAL A 587 -23.94 53.78 -37.55
N ASP A 588 -24.45 54.80 -38.23
CA ASP A 588 -25.87 54.90 -38.58
C ASP A 588 -26.21 54.23 -39.93
N SER A 589 -27.51 54.14 -40.24
CA SER A 589 -28.02 53.52 -41.47
C SER A 589 -27.61 54.24 -42.75
N ASP A 590 -27.22 55.51 -42.68
CA ASP A 590 -26.68 56.31 -43.78
C ASP A 590 -25.14 56.25 -43.84
N ASN A 591 -24.52 55.38 -43.03
CA ASN A 591 -23.08 55.10 -42.96
C ASN A 591 -22.23 56.29 -42.47
N HIS A 592 -22.79 57.16 -41.63
CA HIS A 592 -22.02 58.14 -40.85
C HIS A 592 -21.44 57.49 -39.60
N LEU A 593 -20.22 57.91 -39.23
CA LEU A 593 -19.58 57.51 -37.98
C LEU A 593 -19.81 58.58 -36.92
N TRP A 594 -20.57 58.24 -35.89
CA TRP A 594 -20.85 59.06 -34.71
C TRP A 594 -19.89 58.72 -33.58
N ILE A 595 -19.34 59.75 -32.93
CA ILE A 595 -18.27 59.63 -31.93
C ILE A 595 -18.64 60.44 -30.70
N ALA A 596 -19.06 59.74 -29.65
CA ALA A 596 -19.39 60.34 -28.36
C ALA A 596 -18.12 60.52 -27.52
N THR A 597 -17.93 61.72 -26.96
CA THR A 597 -16.75 62.03 -26.14
C THR A 597 -17.12 62.49 -24.73
N SER A 598 -16.18 62.29 -23.80
CA SER A 598 -16.32 62.70 -22.40
C SER A 598 -15.83 64.14 -22.18
N GLY A 599 -16.51 65.13 -22.77
CA GLY A 599 -16.26 66.55 -22.52
C GLY A 599 -15.99 67.39 -23.76
N SER A 600 -15.84 66.77 -24.93
CA SER A 600 -15.65 67.45 -26.21
C SER A 600 -16.89 67.39 -27.09
N GLY A 601 -18.06 67.02 -26.57
CA GLY A 601 -19.31 66.94 -27.34
C GLY A 601 -19.41 65.69 -28.22
N LEU A 602 -20.14 65.83 -29.33
CA LEU A 602 -20.45 64.77 -30.28
C LEU A 602 -19.87 65.10 -31.65
N TYR A 603 -19.10 64.17 -32.23
CA TYR A 603 -18.59 64.30 -33.59
C TYR A 603 -19.35 63.34 -34.52
N CYS A 604 -19.47 63.74 -35.79
CA CYS A 604 -20.04 62.92 -36.86
C CYS A 604 -19.17 63.06 -38.09
N GLN A 605 -18.70 61.94 -38.65
CA GLN A 605 -18.00 61.93 -39.93
C GLN A 605 -18.85 61.26 -41.00
N ASP A 606 -19.01 61.93 -42.14
CA ASP A 606 -19.80 61.41 -43.25
C ASP A 606 -19.03 60.45 -44.17
N PRO A 607 -19.73 59.76 -45.10
CA PRO A 607 -19.09 58.92 -46.10
C PRO A 607 -18.09 59.67 -47.01
N SER A 608 -18.22 60.98 -47.18
CA SER A 608 -17.30 61.82 -47.96
C SER A 608 -16.03 62.24 -47.21
N GLY A 609 -16.00 62.04 -45.89
CA GLY A 609 -14.89 62.39 -45.01
C GLY A 609 -15.06 63.72 -44.27
N ARG A 610 -16.17 64.45 -44.46
CA ARG A 610 -16.46 65.71 -43.77
C ARG A 610 -16.79 65.43 -42.31
N ILE A 611 -16.12 66.16 -41.41
CA ILE A 611 -16.33 66.07 -39.96
C ILE A 611 -17.25 67.21 -39.51
N SER A 612 -18.30 66.87 -38.80
CA SER A 612 -19.22 67.79 -38.13
C SER A 612 -19.10 67.62 -36.62
N HIS A 613 -19.26 68.72 -35.88
CA HIS A 613 -19.04 68.76 -34.44
C HIS A 613 -20.20 69.50 -33.76
N LEU A 614 -20.76 68.89 -32.72
CA LEU A 614 -21.88 69.41 -31.95
C LEU A 614 -21.47 69.50 -30.47
N THR A 615 -21.63 70.68 -29.88
CA THR A 615 -21.40 70.96 -28.46
C THR A 615 -22.63 71.63 -27.84
N SER A 616 -22.52 72.00 -26.57
CA SER A 616 -23.49 72.81 -25.85
C SER A 616 -23.79 74.14 -26.53
N LYS A 617 -22.86 74.69 -27.32
CA LYS A 617 -23.09 75.89 -28.14
C LYS A 617 -24.06 75.67 -29.29
N GLU A 618 -24.13 74.44 -29.80
CA GLU A 618 -24.99 74.02 -30.91
C GLU A 618 -26.32 73.38 -30.43
N GLY A 619 -26.60 73.39 -29.13
CA GLY A 619 -27.88 73.01 -28.54
C GLY A 619 -27.89 71.73 -27.71
N LEU A 620 -26.74 71.06 -27.52
CA LEU A 620 -26.68 69.89 -26.64
C LEU A 620 -26.89 70.28 -25.17
N LEU A 621 -27.58 69.43 -24.39
CA LEU A 621 -27.77 69.60 -22.94
C LEU A 621 -26.46 69.51 -22.14
N GLY A 622 -25.39 68.96 -22.75
CA GLY A 622 -24.05 68.95 -22.17
C GLY A 622 -23.01 68.29 -23.08
N ASP A 623 -21.74 68.58 -22.84
CA ASP A 623 -20.62 68.12 -23.69
C ASP A 623 -20.07 66.74 -23.32
N LYS A 624 -20.61 66.12 -22.25
CA LYS A 624 -20.28 64.76 -21.84
C LYS A 624 -21.30 63.78 -22.41
N ILE A 625 -21.03 63.27 -23.60
CA ILE A 625 -21.88 62.29 -24.28
C ILE A 625 -21.34 60.88 -24.00
N ARG A 626 -22.24 59.96 -23.64
CA ARG A 626 -21.89 58.57 -23.28
C ARG A 626 -22.16 57.58 -24.39
N THR A 627 -23.30 57.70 -25.06
CA THR A 627 -23.69 56.81 -26.16
C THR A 627 -24.64 57.50 -27.12
N VAL A 628 -24.76 56.94 -28.31
CA VAL A 628 -25.59 57.40 -29.42
C VAL A 628 -26.32 56.19 -29.99
N VAL A 629 -27.61 56.33 -30.30
CA VAL A 629 -28.42 55.30 -30.97
C VAL A 629 -29.24 55.93 -32.09
N GLU A 630 -29.59 55.15 -33.11
CA GLU A 630 -30.47 55.56 -34.20
C GLU A 630 -31.88 55.00 -33.97
N LEU A 631 -32.91 55.82 -34.19
CA LEU A 631 -34.31 55.41 -34.20
C LEU A 631 -34.75 54.95 -35.59
N SER A 632 -35.89 54.25 -35.65
CA SER A 632 -36.53 53.78 -36.90
C SER A 632 -36.75 54.89 -37.94
N ASP A 633 -36.94 56.14 -37.50
CA ASP A 633 -37.19 57.32 -38.34
C ASP A 633 -35.90 58.07 -38.76
N LYS A 634 -34.73 57.44 -38.54
CA LYS A 634 -33.38 57.99 -38.75
C LYS A 634 -33.00 59.17 -37.84
N THR A 635 -33.75 59.41 -36.77
CA THR A 635 -33.34 60.39 -35.77
C THR A 635 -32.24 59.78 -34.90
N ILE A 636 -31.17 60.55 -34.70
CA ILE A 636 -30.03 60.16 -33.87
C ILE A 636 -30.26 60.67 -32.46
N VAL A 637 -30.18 59.77 -31.48
CA VAL A 637 -30.39 60.09 -30.07
C VAL A 637 -29.08 59.96 -29.32
N ALA A 638 -28.57 61.07 -28.81
CA ALA A 638 -27.33 61.12 -28.04
C ALA A 638 -27.62 61.43 -26.58
N CYS A 639 -27.14 60.59 -25.66
CA CYS A 639 -27.34 60.81 -24.23
C CYS A 639 -26.03 61.00 -23.47
N GLY A 640 -26.14 61.64 -22.31
CA GLY A 640 -25.00 61.98 -21.48
C GLY A 640 -25.38 62.33 -20.05
N ASP A 641 -24.48 63.04 -19.37
CA ASP A 641 -24.74 63.52 -18.00
C ASP A 641 -25.83 64.61 -17.94
N GLY A 642 -26.09 65.29 -19.07
CA GLY A 642 -27.05 66.38 -19.20
C GLY A 642 -28.48 65.96 -19.57
N GLY A 643 -28.69 64.70 -19.98
CA GLY A 643 -29.99 64.21 -20.47
C GLY A 643 -29.88 63.56 -21.86
N ILE A 644 -30.97 63.62 -22.62
CA ILE A 644 -31.15 63.00 -23.94
C ILE A 644 -31.32 64.09 -24.99
N ASN A 645 -30.62 63.99 -26.12
CA ASN A 645 -30.66 64.95 -27.22
C ASN A 645 -31.08 64.23 -28.50
N TYR A 646 -32.09 64.75 -29.20
CA TYR A 646 -32.57 64.25 -30.48
C TYR A 646 -31.97 65.09 -31.61
N ILE A 647 -31.35 64.43 -32.57
CA ILE A 647 -30.56 65.05 -33.62
C ILE A 647 -31.08 64.56 -34.96
N LYS A 648 -31.44 65.51 -35.84
CA LYS A 648 -31.88 65.23 -37.21
C LYS A 648 -31.18 66.17 -38.17
N ASN A 649 -30.64 65.66 -39.26
CA ASN A 649 -29.87 66.44 -40.24
C ASN A 649 -28.72 67.26 -39.59
N LEU A 650 -27.96 66.65 -38.67
CA LEU A 650 -26.85 67.28 -37.92
C LEU A 650 -27.24 68.52 -37.11
N ARG A 651 -28.51 68.66 -36.73
CA ARG A 651 -29.00 69.71 -35.81
C ARG A 651 -29.78 69.10 -34.68
N VAL A 652 -29.63 69.66 -33.48
CA VAL A 652 -30.42 69.28 -32.32
C VAL A 652 -31.85 69.78 -32.54
N VAL A 653 -32.81 68.85 -32.61
CA VAL A 653 -34.22 69.15 -32.87
C VAL A 653 -35.07 69.15 -31.59
N ASP A 654 -34.69 68.34 -30.60
CA ASP A 654 -35.36 68.27 -29.31
C ASP A 654 -34.42 67.77 -28.22
N CYS A 655 -34.73 68.06 -26.96
CA CYS A 655 -33.93 67.73 -25.80
C CYS A 655 -34.81 67.35 -24.61
N VAL A 656 -34.50 66.25 -23.93
CA VAL A 656 -35.22 65.80 -22.74
C VAL A 656 -34.27 65.77 -21.55
N GLY A 657 -34.47 66.68 -20.62
CA GLY A 657 -33.71 66.78 -19.39
C GLY A 657 -34.60 67.05 -18.19
N ARG A 658 -34.06 67.77 -17.19
CA ARG A 658 -34.76 68.03 -15.92
C ARG A 658 -36.00 68.91 -16.09
N LYS A 659 -36.02 69.78 -17.10
CA LYS A 659 -37.15 70.69 -17.36
C LYS A 659 -38.35 69.94 -17.94
N GLU A 660 -38.10 68.82 -18.61
CA GLU A 660 -39.07 67.98 -19.31
C GLU A 660 -39.57 66.81 -18.46
N GLY A 661 -39.13 66.73 -17.19
CA GLY A 661 -39.70 65.80 -16.18
C GLY A 661 -38.84 64.60 -15.82
N ILE A 662 -37.63 64.45 -16.38
CA ILE A 662 -36.70 63.38 -15.96
C ILE A 662 -36.04 63.76 -14.63
N THR A 663 -36.23 62.93 -13.61
CA THR A 663 -35.68 63.14 -12.25
C THR A 663 -34.17 62.97 -12.18
N ASN A 664 -33.60 62.05 -12.97
CA ASN A 664 -32.17 61.81 -13.07
C ASN A 664 -31.67 61.98 -14.50
N THR A 665 -30.96 63.06 -14.77
CA THR A 665 -30.46 63.40 -16.11
C THR A 665 -29.20 62.63 -16.50
N LYS A 666 -28.58 61.88 -15.59
CA LYS A 666 -27.39 61.07 -15.91
C LYS A 666 -27.80 59.76 -16.56
N VAL A 667 -27.87 59.78 -17.88
CA VAL A 667 -28.23 58.62 -18.70
C VAL A 667 -26.97 57.85 -19.07
N LEU A 668 -27.00 56.53 -18.82
CA LEU A 668 -25.87 55.62 -19.04
C LEU A 668 -26.00 54.84 -20.34
N CYS A 669 -27.19 54.35 -20.66
CA CYS A 669 -27.46 53.55 -21.85
C CYS A 669 -28.86 53.82 -22.40
N LEU A 670 -29.00 53.55 -23.71
CA LEU A 670 -30.23 53.67 -24.46
C LEU A 670 -30.46 52.40 -25.26
N LEU A 671 -31.71 51.98 -25.40
CA LEU A 671 -32.09 50.92 -26.33
C LEU A 671 -33.44 51.26 -26.99
N PRO A 672 -33.47 51.50 -28.31
CA PRO A 672 -34.74 51.64 -29.03
C PRO A 672 -35.47 50.29 -29.10
N THR A 673 -36.80 50.35 -29.00
CA THR A 673 -37.69 49.20 -29.14
C THR A 673 -38.33 49.18 -30.54
N ASP A 674 -38.97 48.07 -30.92
CA ASP A 674 -39.68 47.98 -32.21
C ASP A 674 -40.94 48.85 -32.28
N GLY A 675 -41.46 49.31 -31.13
CA GLY A 675 -42.68 50.10 -31.02
C GLY A 675 -42.48 51.62 -31.06
N ASP A 676 -41.33 52.09 -31.54
CA ASP A 676 -40.89 53.50 -31.49
C ASP A 676 -40.76 54.08 -30.06
N GLU A 677 -40.66 53.20 -29.04
CA GLU A 677 -40.37 53.57 -27.66
C GLU A 677 -38.86 53.45 -27.37
N LEU A 678 -38.37 54.24 -26.40
CA LEU A 678 -36.95 54.27 -26.02
C LEU A 678 -36.78 53.84 -24.56
N LEU A 679 -36.05 52.75 -24.33
CA LEU A 679 -35.64 52.33 -22.99
C LEU A 679 -34.38 53.09 -22.57
N VAL A 680 -34.39 53.62 -21.35
CA VAL A 680 -33.36 54.51 -20.82
C VAL A 680 -32.88 54.04 -19.46
N GLY A 681 -31.59 53.71 -19.35
CA GLY A 681 -30.94 53.36 -18.10
C GLY A 681 -30.18 54.53 -17.51
N THR A 682 -30.29 54.74 -16.19
CA THR A 682 -29.66 55.88 -15.50
C THR A 682 -28.72 55.49 -14.37
N ASP A 683 -27.90 56.46 -13.97
CA ASP A 683 -27.00 56.36 -12.81
C ASP A 683 -27.76 56.64 -11.50
N GLY A 684 -28.53 55.65 -11.03
CA GLY A 684 -29.23 55.68 -9.74
C GLY A 684 -30.73 55.95 -9.80
N GLY A 685 -31.28 56.30 -10.97
CA GLY A 685 -32.71 56.55 -11.18
C GLY A 685 -33.51 55.32 -11.67
N GLY A 686 -32.84 54.20 -11.93
CA GLY A 686 -33.46 52.99 -12.49
C GLY A 686 -33.57 53.02 -14.01
N LEU A 687 -34.53 52.24 -14.52
CA LEU A 687 -34.87 52.10 -15.93
C LEU A 687 -36.21 52.80 -16.20
N PHE A 688 -36.32 53.56 -17.28
CA PHE A 688 -37.61 54.09 -17.73
C PHE A 688 -37.79 53.95 -19.23
N MET A 689 -39.04 54.03 -19.67
CA MET A 689 -39.46 53.89 -21.06
C MET A 689 -40.10 55.21 -21.51
N LEU A 690 -39.57 55.78 -22.59
CA LEU A 690 -40.09 56.99 -23.23
C LEU A 690 -40.92 56.62 -24.46
N SER A 691 -42.07 57.29 -24.62
CA SER A 691 -42.89 57.23 -25.83
C SER A 691 -42.23 57.98 -26.99
N SER A 692 -42.76 57.77 -28.20
CA SER A 692 -42.48 58.59 -29.39
C SER A 692 -42.81 60.08 -29.21
N THR A 693 -43.58 60.45 -28.18
CA THR A 693 -43.84 61.85 -27.79
C THR A 693 -42.93 62.35 -26.67
N HIS A 694 -41.87 61.60 -26.36
CA HIS A 694 -40.85 61.92 -25.34
C HIS A 694 -41.38 61.97 -23.90
N GLN A 695 -42.56 61.40 -23.64
CA GLN A 695 -43.12 61.26 -22.28
C GLN A 695 -42.77 59.91 -21.66
N VAL A 696 -42.52 59.89 -20.34
CA VAL A 696 -42.26 58.66 -19.58
C VAL A 696 -43.56 57.85 -19.44
N ILE A 697 -43.59 56.66 -20.04
CA ILE A 697 -44.72 55.73 -20.00
C ILE A 697 -44.64 54.82 -18.77
N LYS A 698 -43.44 54.31 -18.50
CA LYS A 698 -43.19 53.30 -17.46
C LYS A 698 -41.84 53.52 -16.81
N SER A 699 -41.75 53.32 -15.50
CA SER A 699 -40.51 53.37 -14.73
C SER A 699 -40.34 52.12 -13.87
N TYR A 700 -39.11 51.67 -13.75
CA TYR A 700 -38.65 50.58 -12.91
C TYR A 700 -37.53 51.12 -12.02
N ASP A 701 -37.85 51.35 -10.77
CA ASP A 701 -36.93 51.78 -9.73
C ASP A 701 -36.97 50.78 -8.55
N ARG A 702 -36.11 51.01 -7.55
CA ARG A 702 -36.02 50.13 -6.36
C ARG A 702 -37.26 50.19 -5.46
N THR A 703 -38.12 51.17 -5.63
CA THR A 703 -39.32 51.37 -4.80
C THR A 703 -40.56 50.73 -5.42
N ASN A 704 -40.60 50.59 -6.75
CA ASN A 704 -41.76 50.13 -7.49
C ASN A 704 -41.55 48.80 -8.25
N SER A 705 -40.32 48.28 -8.31
CA SER A 705 -39.98 47.08 -9.08
C SER A 705 -38.87 46.25 -8.41
N ALA A 706 -38.71 44.99 -8.85
CA ALA A 706 -37.72 44.05 -8.32
C ALA A 706 -36.30 44.28 -8.88
N ILE A 707 -35.96 45.49 -9.33
CA ILE A 707 -34.64 45.77 -9.92
C ILE A 707 -33.55 45.74 -8.83
N SER A 708 -32.45 45.02 -9.08
CA SER A 708 -31.38 44.87 -8.08
C SER A 708 -30.65 46.15 -7.72
N SER A 709 -30.53 47.10 -8.65
CA SER A 709 -29.90 48.40 -8.40
C SER A 709 -30.56 49.49 -9.24
N GLY A 710 -30.56 50.73 -8.72
CA GLY A 710 -31.00 51.91 -9.47
C GLY A 710 -29.99 52.37 -10.52
N VAL A 711 -28.78 51.82 -10.52
CA VAL A 711 -27.78 52.07 -11.57
C VAL A 711 -27.98 51.05 -12.67
N VAL A 712 -28.41 51.49 -13.85
CA VAL A 712 -28.62 50.63 -15.03
C VAL A 712 -27.57 50.92 -16.07
N MET A 713 -26.65 49.98 -16.25
CA MET A 713 -25.44 50.17 -17.06
C MET A 713 -25.64 49.76 -18.51
N ARG A 714 -26.43 48.70 -18.76
CA ARG A 714 -26.69 48.18 -20.10
C ARG A 714 -28.07 47.53 -20.18
N ILE A 715 -28.68 47.61 -21.37
CA ILE A 715 -29.97 47.02 -21.71
C ILE A 715 -29.76 46.23 -22.99
N VAL A 716 -30.11 44.95 -22.99
CA VAL A 716 -29.89 44.04 -24.11
C VAL A 716 -31.20 43.35 -24.46
N ARG A 717 -31.57 43.35 -25.74
CA ARG A 717 -32.80 42.69 -26.19
C ARG A 717 -32.60 41.19 -26.31
N ASP A 718 -33.53 40.42 -25.77
CA ASP A 718 -33.69 38.99 -26.07
C ASP A 718 -34.48 38.83 -27.37
N LYS A 719 -33.77 38.54 -28.47
CA LYS A 719 -34.37 38.39 -29.80
C LYS A 719 -35.28 37.16 -29.91
N THR A 720 -35.18 36.20 -28.99
CA THR A 720 -35.91 34.93 -29.07
C THR A 720 -37.23 34.93 -28.31
N ASN A 721 -37.28 35.54 -27.12
CA ASN A 721 -38.47 35.55 -26.27
C ASN A 721 -39.16 36.92 -26.15
N ASP A 722 -38.72 37.90 -26.95
CA ASP A 722 -39.23 39.28 -26.97
C ASP A 722 -39.20 39.95 -25.59
N GLY A 723 -38.09 39.75 -24.87
CA GLY A 723 -37.81 40.33 -23.56
C GLY A 723 -36.55 41.19 -23.53
N TYR A 724 -36.17 41.68 -22.35
CA TYR A 724 -34.98 42.53 -22.16
C TYR A 724 -34.15 42.08 -20.95
N PHE A 725 -32.85 41.87 -21.16
CA PHE A 725 -31.88 41.75 -20.09
C PHE A 725 -31.44 43.13 -19.63
N ILE A 726 -31.49 43.37 -18.32
CA ILE A 726 -31.12 44.64 -17.69
C ILE A 726 -29.94 44.40 -16.77
N ILE A 727 -28.79 44.95 -17.15
CA ILE A 727 -27.57 44.88 -16.37
C ILE A 727 -27.54 46.09 -15.45
N SER A 728 -27.69 45.81 -14.16
CA SER A 728 -27.66 46.80 -13.11
C SER A 728 -26.32 46.75 -12.36
N GLY A 729 -25.98 47.81 -11.62
CA GLY A 729 -24.68 47.91 -10.92
C GLY A 729 -24.37 46.74 -9.96
N ASN A 730 -25.38 46.01 -9.48
CA ASN A 730 -25.20 44.90 -8.53
C ASN A 730 -25.84 43.57 -9.02
N GLY A 731 -26.10 43.41 -10.32
CA GLY A 731 -26.58 42.13 -10.84
C GLY A 731 -27.44 42.22 -12.10
N LEU A 732 -27.91 41.05 -12.54
CA LEU A 732 -28.68 40.85 -13.77
C LEU A 732 -30.19 40.79 -13.47
N ASN A 733 -30.98 41.41 -14.34
CA ASN A 733 -32.44 41.35 -14.28
C ASN A 733 -32.99 41.02 -15.66
N TYR A 734 -34.22 40.51 -15.72
CA TYR A 734 -34.90 40.18 -16.96
C TYR A 734 -36.33 40.73 -16.95
N ILE A 735 -36.72 41.38 -18.04
CA ILE A 735 -38.08 41.82 -18.31
C ILE A 735 -38.66 40.86 -19.36
N ASP A 736 -39.76 40.20 -19.03
CA ASP A 736 -40.47 39.32 -19.97
C ASP A 736 -41.31 40.12 -20.99
N ALA A 737 -41.86 39.43 -21.99
CA ALA A 737 -42.75 40.03 -23.00
C ALA A 737 -44.03 40.68 -22.41
N LYS A 738 -44.38 40.38 -21.14
CA LYS A 738 -45.50 41.01 -20.43
C LYS A 738 -45.08 42.28 -19.68
N GLY A 739 -43.78 42.63 -19.73
CA GLY A 739 -43.21 43.78 -19.03
C GLY A 739 -43.04 43.56 -17.53
N VAL A 740 -42.97 42.31 -17.06
CA VAL A 740 -42.69 41.96 -15.67
C VAL A 740 -41.19 41.81 -15.47
N LEU A 741 -40.63 42.61 -14.56
CA LEU A 741 -39.22 42.58 -14.20
C LEU A 741 -38.97 41.56 -13.08
N ARG A 742 -37.95 40.71 -13.26
CA ARG A 742 -37.42 39.81 -12.24
C ARG A 742 -35.91 39.95 -12.09
N HIS A 743 -35.42 39.76 -10.87
CA HIS A 743 -34.00 39.66 -10.58
C HIS A 743 -33.51 38.23 -10.80
N ILE A 744 -32.31 38.06 -11.37
CA ILE A 744 -31.64 36.76 -11.55
C ILE A 744 -30.57 36.66 -10.46
N ASP A 745 -30.90 35.96 -9.38
CA ASP A 745 -30.05 35.85 -8.18
C ASP A 745 -29.19 34.58 -8.14
N GLN A 746 -29.46 33.58 -8.98
CA GLN A 746 -28.68 32.33 -9.05
C GLN A 746 -27.43 32.44 -9.94
N PHE A 747 -27.24 33.56 -10.65
CA PHE A 747 -26.04 33.76 -11.45
C PHE A 747 -24.83 34.01 -10.53
N PRO A 748 -23.68 33.33 -10.72
CA PRO A 748 -22.60 33.26 -9.72
C PRO A 748 -21.83 34.58 -9.51
N TYR A 749 -22.08 35.63 -10.30
CA TYR A 749 -21.27 36.84 -10.30
C TYR A 749 -22.08 38.13 -10.44
N TYR A 750 -21.79 39.16 -9.64
CA TYR A 750 -22.62 40.36 -9.56
C TYR A 750 -22.16 41.52 -10.46
N ASN A 751 -20.85 41.65 -10.70
CA ASN A 751 -20.27 42.77 -11.43
C ASN A 751 -20.20 42.49 -12.94
N ILE A 752 -21.35 42.63 -13.59
CA ILE A 752 -21.55 42.34 -15.02
C ILE A 752 -21.39 43.62 -15.82
N PHE A 753 -20.64 43.57 -16.92
CA PHE A 753 -20.40 44.73 -17.79
C PHE A 753 -21.31 44.73 -19.01
N ASP A 754 -21.57 43.56 -19.59
CA ASP A 754 -22.34 43.41 -20.81
C ASP A 754 -23.02 42.03 -20.89
N LEU A 755 -23.91 41.84 -21.86
CA LEU A 755 -24.50 40.56 -22.22
C LEU A 755 -24.69 40.48 -23.73
N ILE A 756 -24.17 39.42 -24.34
CA ILE A 756 -24.16 39.24 -25.78
C ILE A 756 -24.91 37.95 -26.11
N ASP A 757 -26.09 38.08 -26.72
CA ASP A 757 -26.89 36.95 -27.18
C ASP A 757 -26.32 36.41 -28.50
N LEU A 758 -25.83 35.17 -28.47
CA LEU A 758 -25.18 34.53 -29.62
C LEU A 758 -26.18 33.99 -30.64
N GLY A 759 -27.48 33.96 -30.32
CA GLY A 759 -28.51 33.43 -31.22
C GLY A 759 -28.55 31.90 -31.33
N ASN A 760 -27.62 31.17 -30.69
CA ASN A 760 -27.56 29.71 -30.65
C ASN A 760 -28.07 29.11 -29.33
N GLY A 761 -28.79 29.89 -28.52
CA GLY A 761 -29.26 29.49 -27.19
C GLY A 761 -28.22 29.67 -26.06
N LYS A 762 -27.03 30.18 -26.36
CA LYS A 762 -26.04 30.62 -25.35
C LYS A 762 -25.92 32.15 -25.32
N VAL A 763 -25.52 32.67 -24.16
CA VAL A 763 -25.17 34.08 -23.95
C VAL A 763 -23.76 34.20 -23.41
N PHE A 764 -23.02 35.18 -23.88
CA PHE A 764 -21.76 35.61 -23.29
C PHE A 764 -22.04 36.73 -22.31
N VAL A 765 -21.52 36.62 -21.09
CA VAL A 765 -21.70 37.61 -20.03
C VAL A 765 -20.32 38.12 -19.58
N PRO A 766 -19.78 39.14 -20.27
CA PRO A 766 -18.57 39.84 -19.85
C PRO A 766 -18.72 40.47 -18.46
N CYS A 767 -17.75 40.24 -17.59
CA CYS A 767 -17.73 40.68 -16.20
C CYS A 767 -16.29 40.96 -15.74
N SER A 768 -16.10 41.48 -14.53
CA SER A 768 -14.74 41.72 -14.02
C SER A 768 -13.90 40.45 -13.78
N ALA A 769 -14.51 39.26 -13.75
CA ALA A 769 -13.79 37.99 -13.63
C ALA A 769 -13.41 37.36 -14.98
N GLY A 770 -13.94 37.87 -16.11
CA GLY A 770 -13.82 37.24 -17.42
C GLY A 770 -15.17 37.19 -18.14
N ILE A 771 -15.42 36.14 -18.91
CA ILE A 771 -16.66 35.97 -19.68
C ILE A 771 -17.34 34.68 -19.26
N TYR A 772 -18.54 34.79 -18.69
CA TYR A 772 -19.37 33.60 -18.44
C TYR A 772 -20.16 33.25 -19.69
N VAL A 773 -20.01 32.01 -20.16
CA VAL A 773 -20.81 31.42 -21.23
C VAL A 773 -21.91 30.58 -20.59
N VAL A 774 -23.15 30.99 -20.80
CA VAL A 774 -24.30 30.41 -20.09
C VAL A 774 -25.39 30.03 -21.09
N ASN A 775 -26.12 28.95 -20.80
CA ASN A 775 -27.34 28.65 -21.54
C ASN A 775 -28.43 29.70 -21.23
N LYS A 776 -29.00 30.30 -22.28
CA LYS A 776 -29.99 31.38 -22.15
C LYS A 776 -31.26 30.92 -21.41
N ASP A 777 -31.73 29.71 -21.66
CA ASP A 777 -32.97 29.20 -21.08
C ASP A 777 -32.82 28.94 -19.57
N THR A 778 -31.69 28.40 -19.13
CA THR A 778 -31.41 28.18 -17.70
C THR A 778 -31.23 29.51 -16.97
N LEU A 779 -30.55 30.49 -17.60
CA LEU A 779 -30.38 31.84 -17.10
C LEU A 779 -31.73 32.55 -16.89
N ILE A 780 -32.60 32.50 -17.90
CA ILE A 780 -33.96 33.08 -17.87
C ILE A 780 -34.83 32.37 -16.81
N LYS A 781 -34.73 31.04 -16.66
CA LYS A 781 -35.46 30.30 -15.62
C LYS A 781 -34.94 30.56 -14.20
N ASN A 782 -33.73 31.12 -14.07
CA ASN A 782 -33.06 31.37 -12.79
C ASN A 782 -32.97 30.10 -11.92
N LYS A 783 -32.62 28.96 -12.54
CA LYS A 783 -32.51 27.66 -11.86
C LYS A 783 -31.48 26.78 -12.57
N ASP A 784 -30.62 26.12 -11.78
CA ASP A 784 -29.60 25.17 -12.23
C ASP A 784 -28.76 25.74 -13.41
N ILE A 785 -28.21 26.94 -13.20
CA ILE A 785 -27.45 27.67 -14.21
C ILE A 785 -26.06 27.03 -14.36
N ASP A 786 -25.89 26.19 -15.37
CA ASP A 786 -24.58 25.69 -15.81
C ASP A 786 -23.85 26.76 -16.63
N TYR A 787 -22.55 26.92 -16.38
CA TYR A 787 -21.74 27.97 -17.00
C TYR A 787 -20.31 27.50 -17.26
N GLU A 788 -19.69 28.12 -18.26
CA GLU A 788 -18.26 28.01 -18.58
C GLU A 788 -17.65 29.41 -18.41
N LEU A 789 -16.53 29.52 -17.68
CA LEU A 789 -15.86 30.80 -17.45
C LEU A 789 -14.62 30.88 -18.34
N LEU A 790 -14.59 31.87 -19.24
CA LEU A 790 -13.43 32.22 -20.05
C LEU A 790 -12.70 33.39 -19.38
N ASP A 791 -11.56 33.11 -18.74
CA ASP A 791 -10.75 34.11 -18.06
C ASP A 791 -9.30 34.09 -18.55
N TYR A 792 -8.38 34.67 -17.77
CA TYR A 792 -6.95 34.68 -18.09
C TYR A 792 -6.36 33.28 -18.30
N ARG A 793 -6.95 32.24 -17.72
CA ARG A 793 -6.55 30.83 -17.86
C ARG A 793 -6.99 30.24 -19.20
N ASN A 794 -7.97 30.85 -19.86
CA ASN A 794 -8.40 30.50 -21.21
C ASN A 794 -7.76 31.40 -22.29
N GLY A 795 -6.84 32.29 -21.89
CA GLY A 795 -6.10 33.18 -22.79
C GLY A 795 -6.58 34.63 -22.83
N LEU A 796 -7.60 35.01 -22.05
CA LEU A 796 -8.04 36.42 -21.96
C LEU A 796 -7.07 37.23 -21.07
N ARG A 797 -6.07 37.85 -21.67
CA ARG A 797 -5.03 38.59 -20.92
C ARG A 797 -5.47 39.99 -20.50
N GLY A 798 -6.18 40.67 -21.40
CA GLY A 798 -6.66 42.03 -21.16
C GLY A 798 -7.73 42.07 -20.07
N SER A 799 -7.61 43.01 -19.13
CA SER A 799 -8.68 43.30 -18.18
C SER A 799 -9.82 44.01 -18.91
N LEU A 800 -11.02 43.42 -18.90
CA LEU A 800 -12.19 43.98 -19.61
C LEU A 800 -12.55 45.37 -19.07
N THR A 801 -12.72 46.34 -19.97
CA THR A 801 -13.08 47.70 -19.60
C THR A 801 -14.55 47.76 -19.19
N ALA A 802 -14.80 48.20 -17.95
CA ALA A 802 -16.16 48.36 -17.45
C ALA A 802 -16.96 49.38 -18.28
N ASN A 803 -18.23 49.06 -18.56
CA ASN A 803 -19.16 49.87 -19.36
C ASN A 803 -18.72 50.13 -20.81
N ALA A 804 -17.74 49.39 -21.33
CA ALA A 804 -17.30 49.54 -22.70
C ALA A 804 -18.30 48.95 -23.72
N TRP A 805 -18.34 49.54 -24.91
CA TRP A 805 -19.22 49.12 -26.00
C TRP A 805 -18.49 48.19 -26.95
N ASN A 806 -18.69 46.89 -26.75
CA ASN A 806 -18.06 45.83 -27.54
C ASN A 806 -18.72 45.70 -28.93
N TYR A 807 -17.95 45.23 -29.91
CA TYR A 807 -18.41 45.07 -31.29
C TYR A 807 -18.40 43.60 -31.70
N LEU A 808 -19.52 43.12 -32.27
CA LEU A 808 -19.65 41.79 -32.85
C LEU A 808 -19.78 41.93 -34.37
N ASP A 809 -18.86 41.34 -35.12
CA ASP A 809 -18.91 41.35 -36.57
C ASP A 809 -19.81 40.23 -37.15
N TRP A 810 -20.01 40.26 -38.46
CA TRP A 810 -20.83 39.28 -39.19
C TRP A 810 -20.18 37.89 -39.33
N ASN A 811 -18.88 37.78 -39.07
CA ASN A 811 -18.13 36.51 -39.04
C ASN A 811 -18.18 35.85 -37.65
N GLY A 812 -18.85 36.47 -36.68
CA GLY A 812 -18.89 36.00 -35.30
C GLY A 812 -17.65 36.35 -34.48
N ASN A 813 -16.83 37.30 -34.91
CA ASN A 813 -15.73 37.82 -34.11
C ASN A 813 -16.24 38.90 -33.17
N LEU A 814 -16.13 38.62 -31.88
CA LEU A 814 -16.41 39.56 -30.81
C LEU A 814 -15.12 40.28 -30.43
N TYR A 815 -15.15 41.60 -30.51
CA TYR A 815 -14.09 42.51 -30.12
C TYR A 815 -14.42 43.09 -28.75
N LEU A 816 -13.55 42.81 -27.79
CA LEU A 816 -13.71 43.13 -26.38
C LEU A 816 -12.76 44.24 -25.99
N ALA A 817 -13.30 45.29 -25.41
CA ALA A 817 -12.51 46.41 -24.92
C ALA A 817 -11.74 46.03 -23.66
N CYS A 818 -10.44 46.29 -23.66
CA CYS A 818 -9.55 45.99 -22.55
C CYS A 818 -8.80 47.25 -22.06
N GLY A 819 -8.26 47.17 -20.85
CA GLY A 819 -7.52 48.27 -20.21
C GLY A 819 -6.21 48.66 -20.91
N ASP A 820 -5.68 47.79 -21.75
CA ASP A 820 -4.42 47.96 -22.48
C ASP A 820 -4.57 47.76 -24.01
N GLY A 821 -5.75 47.40 -24.50
CA GLY A 821 -6.01 47.19 -25.91
C GLY A 821 -7.38 46.61 -26.20
N CYS A 822 -7.45 45.71 -27.19
CA CYS A 822 -8.68 45.03 -27.57
C CYS A 822 -8.40 43.53 -27.80
N SER A 823 -9.20 42.68 -27.15
CA SER A 823 -9.13 41.23 -27.27
C SER A 823 -10.22 40.74 -28.22
N ARG A 824 -9.87 39.89 -29.18
CA ARG A 824 -10.80 39.32 -30.16
C ARG A 824 -11.03 37.84 -29.89
N VAL A 825 -12.28 37.41 -29.85
CA VAL A 825 -12.68 35.99 -29.73
C VAL A 825 -13.75 35.65 -30.77
N ASN A 826 -13.64 34.48 -31.39
CA ASN A 826 -14.72 33.99 -32.26
C ASN A 826 -15.78 33.26 -31.43
N VAL A 827 -17.03 33.76 -31.44
CA VAL A 827 -18.11 33.23 -30.59
C VAL A 827 -18.56 31.82 -30.98
N SER A 828 -18.19 31.33 -32.17
CA SER A 828 -18.47 29.95 -32.60
C SER A 828 -17.30 29.00 -32.33
N HIS A 829 -16.09 29.53 -32.16
CA HIS A 829 -14.84 28.78 -32.02
C HIS A 829 -14.00 29.28 -30.84
N TYR A 830 -14.63 29.43 -29.67
CA TYR A 830 -13.98 29.96 -28.46
C TYR A 830 -13.39 28.87 -27.54
N ASN A 831 -13.62 27.59 -27.86
CA ASN A 831 -12.98 26.47 -27.18
C ASN A 831 -11.89 25.91 -28.09
N PRO A 832 -10.61 25.97 -27.68
CA PRO A 832 -9.55 25.35 -28.47
C PRO A 832 -9.80 23.84 -28.49
N ALA A 833 -9.56 23.20 -29.63
CA ALA A 833 -9.71 21.76 -29.80
C ALA A 833 -9.03 21.01 -28.64
N SER A 834 -9.68 19.94 -28.15
CA SER A 834 -9.23 19.12 -27.03
C SER A 834 -7.73 18.84 -27.14
N SER A 835 -6.94 19.48 -26.28
CA SER A 835 -5.52 19.18 -26.15
C SER A 835 -5.39 17.80 -25.53
N SER A 836 -4.73 16.86 -26.21
CA SER A 836 -4.28 15.61 -25.58
C SER A 836 -3.35 15.98 -24.42
N TYR A 837 -3.54 15.34 -23.27
CA TYR A 837 -2.77 15.51 -22.05
C TYR A 837 -1.97 14.26 -21.76
N ARG A 838 -0.64 14.37 -21.82
CA ARG A 838 0.22 13.26 -21.41
C ARG A 838 0.39 13.26 -19.90
N MET A 839 -0.06 12.19 -19.25
CA MET A 839 0.05 11.98 -17.81
C MET A 839 0.94 10.78 -17.52
N MET A 840 1.83 10.91 -16.55
CA MET A 840 2.73 9.83 -16.18
C MET A 840 3.16 9.85 -14.71
N ILE A 841 3.58 8.69 -14.22
CA ILE A 841 4.32 8.54 -12.98
C ILE A 841 5.67 7.94 -13.36
N ARG A 842 6.75 8.72 -13.24
CA ARG A 842 8.10 8.24 -13.54
C ARG A 842 8.74 7.54 -12.37
N ASN A 843 8.65 8.18 -11.20
CA ASN A 843 9.30 7.74 -9.99
C ASN A 843 8.31 7.76 -8.83
N MET A 844 8.46 6.80 -7.94
CA MET A 844 7.83 6.79 -6.62
C MET A 844 8.93 6.75 -5.55
N LYS A 845 8.74 7.38 -4.40
CA LYS A 845 9.65 7.21 -3.26
C LYS A 845 9.05 6.21 -2.28
N LEU A 846 9.82 5.17 -1.98
CA LEU A 846 9.52 4.14 -0.99
C LEU A 846 10.41 4.40 0.23
N ASP A 847 9.84 4.90 1.33
CA ASP A 847 10.59 5.35 2.52
C ASP A 847 11.74 6.32 2.21
N GLY A 848 11.56 7.18 1.20
CA GLY A 848 12.55 8.16 0.74
C GLY A 848 13.50 7.66 -0.35
N HIS A 849 13.50 6.35 -0.66
CA HIS A 849 14.28 5.80 -1.77
C HIS A 849 13.50 5.86 -3.09
N LYS A 850 14.07 6.48 -4.13
CA LYS A 850 13.45 6.56 -5.46
C LYS A 850 13.44 5.20 -6.16
N LYS A 851 12.26 4.79 -6.64
CA LYS A 851 12.03 3.62 -7.50
C LYS A 851 11.34 4.07 -8.78
N MET A 852 11.80 3.55 -9.92
CA MET A 852 11.20 3.82 -11.23
C MET A 852 9.89 3.05 -11.34
N VAL A 853 8.86 3.69 -11.88
CA VAL A 853 7.53 3.12 -12.07
C VAL A 853 7.37 2.75 -13.54
N ASP A 854 6.97 1.52 -13.81
CA ASP A 854 6.61 1.07 -15.15
C ASP A 854 5.10 1.24 -15.36
N HIS A 855 4.70 1.70 -16.54
CA HIS A 855 3.28 1.90 -16.85
C HIS A 855 2.56 0.57 -17.17
N ASN A 856 3.23 -0.36 -17.85
CA ASN A 856 2.62 -1.59 -18.34
C ASN A 856 2.77 -2.75 -17.35
N ASP A 857 3.82 -2.72 -16.54
CA ASP A 857 4.13 -3.77 -15.57
C ASP A 857 3.54 -3.52 -14.17
N ILE A 858 3.47 -4.59 -13.37
CA ILE A 858 3.03 -4.54 -11.98
C ILE A 858 4.19 -4.01 -11.13
N ASN A 859 4.01 -2.83 -10.54
CA ASN A 859 5.00 -2.20 -9.68
C ASN A 859 4.94 -2.80 -8.26
N ILE A 860 5.96 -3.57 -7.89
CA ILE A 860 6.00 -4.24 -6.58
C ILE A 860 6.41 -3.22 -5.50
N ILE A 861 5.62 -3.09 -4.43
CA ILE A 861 5.95 -2.29 -3.24
C ILE A 861 6.46 -3.25 -2.17
N ASP A 862 7.71 -3.07 -1.73
CA ASP A 862 8.28 -3.92 -0.67
C ASP A 862 7.48 -3.77 0.63
N ARG A 863 7.31 -4.87 1.37
CA ARG A 863 6.48 -4.90 2.58
C ARG A 863 6.99 -3.95 3.67
N SER A 864 8.31 -3.87 3.83
CA SER A 864 8.95 -2.99 4.83
C SER A 864 8.65 -1.52 4.61
N VAL A 865 8.14 -1.16 3.43
CA VAL A 865 7.83 0.23 3.08
C VAL A 865 6.64 0.71 3.88
N SER A 866 6.90 1.70 4.72
CA SER A 866 5.91 2.36 5.56
C SER A 866 5.26 3.56 4.86
N ARG A 867 6.01 4.24 3.99
CA ARG A 867 5.57 5.45 3.29
C ARG A 867 5.83 5.33 1.80
N VAL A 868 4.76 5.49 1.04
CA VAL A 868 4.77 5.54 -0.42
C VAL A 868 4.45 6.97 -0.83
N GLU A 869 5.35 7.59 -1.57
CA GLU A 869 5.15 8.90 -2.18
C GLU A 869 5.11 8.73 -3.70
N ILE A 870 3.99 9.11 -4.30
CA ILE A 870 3.77 9.09 -5.75
C ILE A 870 3.85 10.54 -6.24
N GLU A 871 4.70 10.79 -7.23
CA GLU A 871 4.86 12.09 -7.87
C GLU A 871 4.18 12.03 -9.26
N PRO A 872 2.86 12.32 -9.36
CA PRO A 872 2.19 12.37 -10.66
C PRO A 872 2.67 13.60 -11.45
N GLU A 873 2.99 13.38 -12.72
CA GLU A 873 3.39 14.42 -13.65
C GLU A 873 2.39 14.54 -14.80
N ILE A 874 1.94 15.77 -15.06
CA ILE A 874 1.09 16.10 -16.19
C ILE A 874 1.90 17.03 -17.09
N ILE A 875 2.17 16.57 -18.29
CA ILE A 875 2.88 17.37 -19.28
C ILE A 875 1.84 18.19 -20.01
N ASN A 876 1.78 19.49 -19.76
CA ASN A 876 0.78 20.38 -20.37
C ASN A 876 1.41 21.72 -20.70
N PHE A 877 1.51 22.01 -22.00
CA PHE A 877 1.99 23.28 -22.54
C PHE A 877 0.85 24.16 -23.06
N SER A 878 -0.41 23.78 -22.90
CA SER A 878 -1.53 24.68 -23.19
C SER A 878 -1.61 25.84 -22.20
N VAL A 879 -2.44 26.84 -22.50
CA VAL A 879 -2.74 27.95 -21.57
C VAL A 879 -3.67 27.47 -20.44
N ASN A 880 -4.40 26.37 -20.65
CA ASN A 880 -5.40 25.86 -19.73
C ASN A 880 -4.77 25.22 -18.49
N ASP A 881 -5.35 25.50 -17.32
CA ASP A 881 -5.04 24.82 -16.03
C ASP A 881 -6.18 23.84 -15.69
N PRO A 882 -6.12 22.58 -16.21
CA PRO A 882 -7.21 21.62 -16.12
C PRO A 882 -7.41 21.09 -14.70
N TYR A 883 -8.59 20.50 -14.48
CA TYR A 883 -8.87 19.74 -13.27
C TYR A 883 -8.31 18.33 -13.39
N ILE A 884 -7.70 17.85 -12.31
CA ILE A 884 -7.03 16.56 -12.21
C ILE A 884 -7.72 15.78 -11.11
N SER A 885 -8.09 14.55 -11.43
CA SER A 885 -8.65 13.60 -10.50
C SER A 885 -7.69 12.43 -10.32
N TYR A 886 -7.35 12.13 -9.06
CA TYR A 886 -6.56 10.95 -8.72
C TYR A 886 -7.13 10.21 -7.53
N TYR A 887 -6.95 8.89 -7.53
CA TYR A 887 -7.21 8.03 -6.37
C TYR A 887 -6.54 6.67 -6.49
N LEU A 888 -6.38 6.00 -5.35
CA LEU A 888 -5.88 4.63 -5.28
C LEU A 888 -7.03 3.63 -5.05
N GLU A 889 -7.44 2.94 -6.12
CA GLU A 889 -8.39 1.84 -6.05
C GLU A 889 -7.85 0.74 -5.14
N GLY A 890 -8.69 0.26 -4.22
CA GLY A 890 -8.31 -0.68 -3.16
C GLY A 890 -7.93 -0.03 -1.83
N PHE A 891 -7.79 1.31 -1.79
CA PHE A 891 -7.57 2.07 -0.56
C PHE A 891 -8.60 3.19 -0.37
N GLU A 892 -8.85 3.98 -1.41
CA GLU A 892 -9.77 5.13 -1.40
C GLU A 892 -11.11 4.79 -2.10
N GLN A 893 -12.20 5.46 -1.69
CA GLN A 893 -13.54 5.28 -2.27
C GLN A 893 -13.97 6.43 -3.19
N GLU A 894 -13.48 7.65 -2.94
CA GLU A 894 -13.82 8.84 -3.72
C GLU A 894 -12.55 9.48 -4.28
N PRO A 895 -12.60 10.00 -5.52
CA PRO A 895 -11.48 10.68 -6.12
C PRO A 895 -11.20 12.04 -5.48
N THR A 896 -9.91 12.35 -5.32
CA THR A 896 -9.49 13.71 -4.99
C THR A 896 -9.39 14.52 -6.27
N ILE A 897 -10.09 15.65 -6.33
CA ILE A 897 -10.10 16.56 -7.48
C ILE A 897 -9.35 17.84 -7.10
N VAL A 898 -8.30 18.16 -7.84
CA VAL A 898 -7.47 19.37 -7.67
C VAL A 898 -7.22 20.02 -9.03
N ARG A 899 -6.74 21.26 -9.05
CA ARG A 899 -6.21 21.83 -10.31
C ARG A 899 -4.80 21.33 -10.57
N GLN A 900 -4.35 21.33 -11.83
CA GLN A 900 -2.97 20.97 -12.16
C GLN A 900 -1.96 21.86 -11.41
N SER A 901 -2.23 23.16 -11.30
CA SER A 901 -1.40 24.12 -10.53
C SER A 901 -1.28 23.78 -9.04
N GLU A 902 -2.26 23.09 -8.47
CA GLU A 902 -2.35 22.68 -7.06
C GLU A 902 -1.87 21.24 -6.83
N LEU A 903 -1.66 20.46 -7.90
CA LEU A 903 -1.21 19.08 -7.80
C LEU A 903 0.14 19.01 -7.05
N SER A 904 0.22 18.12 -6.08
CA SER A 904 1.43 17.88 -5.29
C SER A 904 1.67 16.37 -5.16
N SER A 905 2.81 15.97 -4.61
CA SER A 905 3.10 14.56 -4.35
C SER A 905 2.02 13.94 -3.47
N VAL A 906 1.55 12.77 -3.85
CA VAL A 906 0.51 12.02 -3.14
C VAL A 906 1.18 11.05 -2.17
N TYR A 907 0.74 11.03 -0.91
CA TYR A 907 1.35 10.24 0.14
C TYR A 907 0.39 9.17 0.69
N TYR A 908 0.84 7.93 0.67
CA TYR A 908 0.18 6.81 1.35
C TYR A 908 1.07 6.29 2.47
N THR A 909 0.52 6.17 3.68
CA THR A 909 1.23 5.62 4.84
C THR A 909 0.59 4.32 5.29
N ASN A 910 1.41 3.34 5.66
CA ASN A 910 1.01 2.01 6.12
C ASN A 910 0.01 1.32 5.18
N LEU A 911 0.27 1.37 3.87
CA LEU A 911 -0.57 0.72 2.86
C LEU A 911 -0.69 -0.79 3.18
N PRO A 912 -1.91 -1.35 3.28
CA PRO A 912 -2.11 -2.77 3.52
C PRO A 912 -1.52 -3.66 2.42
N VAL A 913 -1.48 -4.96 2.67
CA VAL A 913 -1.09 -5.95 1.66
C VAL A 913 -2.24 -6.12 0.68
N GLY A 914 -1.96 -6.09 -0.63
CA GLY A 914 -2.99 -6.12 -1.66
C GLY A 914 -2.51 -5.67 -3.04
N ASP A 915 -3.42 -5.77 -3.99
CA ASP A 915 -3.29 -5.20 -5.34
C ASP A 915 -4.03 -3.85 -5.36
N TYR A 916 -3.37 -2.84 -5.93
CA TYR A 916 -3.88 -1.47 -6.01
C TYR A 916 -3.79 -0.96 -7.43
N VAL A 917 -4.75 -0.14 -7.85
CA VAL A 917 -4.72 0.56 -9.13
C VAL A 917 -4.79 2.05 -8.85
N PHE A 918 -3.75 2.79 -9.23
CA PHE A 918 -3.76 4.24 -9.12
C PHE A 918 -4.32 4.83 -10.41
N HIS A 919 -5.42 5.55 -10.29
CA HIS A 919 -6.08 6.26 -11.37
C HIS A 919 -5.59 7.71 -11.38
N LEU A 920 -5.18 8.19 -12.53
CA LEU A 920 -4.83 9.59 -12.77
C LEU A 920 -5.58 10.06 -14.01
N SER A 921 -6.44 11.04 -13.86
CA SER A 921 -7.32 11.51 -14.92
C SER A 921 -7.36 13.03 -15.01
N VAL A 922 -7.53 13.53 -16.23
CA VAL A 922 -7.83 14.94 -16.52
C VAL A 922 -9.34 15.06 -16.73
N LEU A 923 -9.95 16.01 -16.06
CA LEU A 923 -11.37 16.32 -16.16
C LEU A 923 -11.60 17.55 -17.05
N ASP A 924 -12.85 17.70 -17.49
CA ASP A 924 -13.33 18.87 -18.22
C ASP A 924 -13.32 20.16 -17.36
N ASN A 925 -13.59 21.31 -17.99
CA ASN A 925 -13.63 22.62 -17.32
C ASN A 925 -14.63 22.69 -16.15
N ASN A 926 -15.59 21.77 -16.08
CA ASN A 926 -16.61 21.69 -15.04
C ASN A 926 -16.28 20.65 -13.95
N ALA A 927 -15.13 19.97 -14.03
CA ALA A 927 -14.70 18.90 -13.11
C ALA A 927 -15.73 17.75 -12.98
N LYS A 928 -16.48 17.45 -14.04
CA LYS A 928 -17.55 16.44 -14.05
C LYS A 928 -17.22 15.25 -14.96
N HIS A 929 -16.58 15.49 -16.09
CA HIS A 929 -16.34 14.47 -17.11
C HIS A 929 -14.85 14.21 -17.30
N VAL A 930 -14.46 12.94 -17.35
CA VAL A 930 -13.08 12.52 -17.65
C VAL A 930 -12.81 12.74 -19.13
N VAL A 931 -11.76 13.51 -19.42
CA VAL A 931 -11.22 13.76 -20.77
C VAL A 931 -10.23 12.67 -21.14
N GLU A 932 -9.30 12.36 -20.23
CA GLU A 932 -8.23 11.39 -20.44
C GLU A 932 -7.87 10.73 -19.11
N GLU A 933 -7.50 9.44 -19.13
CA GLU A 933 -7.17 8.66 -17.93
C GLU A 933 -5.98 7.73 -18.16
N THR A 934 -5.08 7.67 -17.19
CA THR A 934 -3.93 6.76 -17.13
C THR A 934 -3.97 5.99 -15.81
N THR A 935 -3.79 4.67 -15.87
CA THR A 935 -3.81 3.79 -14.69
C THR A 935 -2.46 3.12 -14.43
N TYR A 936 -2.07 2.97 -13.16
CA TYR A 936 -0.84 2.28 -12.75
C TYR A 936 -1.15 1.16 -11.76
N ARG A 937 -0.59 -0.03 -11.99
CA ARG A 937 -0.80 -1.20 -11.13
C ARG A 937 0.31 -1.33 -10.11
N PHE A 938 -0.06 -1.41 -8.83
CA PHE A 938 0.84 -1.65 -7.71
C PHE A 938 0.45 -2.93 -6.98
N ARG A 939 1.46 -3.68 -6.49
CA ARG A 939 1.25 -4.90 -5.70
C ARG A 939 2.13 -4.86 -4.46
N LYS A 940 1.51 -4.99 -3.29
CA LYS A 940 2.23 -5.25 -2.03
C LYS A 940 2.04 -6.72 -1.68
N PRO A 941 3.08 -7.58 -1.81
CA PRO A 941 2.95 -9.03 -1.67
C PRO A 941 2.66 -9.45 -0.23
N SER A 942 1.96 -10.59 -0.06
CA SER A 942 1.72 -11.25 1.23
C SER A 942 2.81 -12.27 1.56
N GLU A 943 3.17 -12.41 2.84
CA GLU A 943 3.98 -13.53 3.32
C GLU A 943 3.11 -14.63 3.95
N HIS A 944 3.63 -15.85 4.05
CA HIS A 944 2.90 -16.98 4.63
C HIS A 944 2.37 -16.70 6.04
N TYR A 945 3.09 -15.90 6.84
CA TYR A 945 2.70 -15.55 8.20
C TYR A 945 1.59 -14.49 8.34
N ASP A 946 1.20 -13.82 7.25
CA ASP A 946 0.05 -12.89 7.25
C ASP A 946 -1.29 -13.60 7.28
N ASN A 947 -1.27 -14.87 6.90
CA ASN A 947 -2.47 -15.65 6.84
C ASN A 947 -2.86 -16.15 8.24
N TRP A 948 -4.15 -16.10 8.55
CA TRP A 948 -4.72 -16.56 9.82
C TRP A 948 -4.32 -18.01 10.19
N TRP A 949 -4.13 -18.87 9.19
CA TRP A 949 -3.76 -20.26 9.38
C TRP A 949 -2.32 -20.43 9.90
N PHE A 950 -1.42 -19.47 9.67
CA PHE A 950 -0.07 -19.50 10.23
C PHE A 950 -0.10 -19.21 11.75
N SER A 951 -0.88 -18.23 12.18
CA SER A 951 -1.11 -17.99 13.61
C SER A 951 -1.76 -19.19 14.30
N LEU A 952 -2.69 -19.87 13.62
CA LEU A 952 -3.28 -21.12 14.10
C LEU A 952 -2.24 -22.23 14.25
N TYR A 953 -1.37 -22.43 13.25
CA TYR A 953 -0.27 -23.37 13.30
C TYR A 953 0.66 -23.11 14.51
N MET A 954 1.10 -21.86 14.68
CA MET A 954 1.93 -21.45 15.81
C MET A 954 1.26 -21.77 17.15
N GLY A 955 -0.03 -21.43 17.28
CA GLY A 955 -0.81 -21.71 18.48
C GLY A 955 -0.92 -23.21 18.79
N ILE A 956 -1.15 -24.05 17.78
CA ILE A 956 -1.23 -25.51 17.94
C ILE A 956 0.11 -26.08 18.42
N ILE A 957 1.23 -25.69 17.80
CA ILE A 957 2.55 -26.21 18.19
C ILE A 957 2.92 -25.78 19.61
N ILE A 958 2.67 -24.52 19.98
CA ILE A 958 2.89 -24.03 21.35
C ILE A 958 2.04 -24.81 22.37
N MET A 959 0.75 -25.02 22.08
CA MET A 959 -0.13 -25.81 22.95
C MET A 959 0.34 -27.26 23.10
N LEU A 960 0.76 -27.90 22.01
CA LEU A 960 1.31 -29.26 22.05
C LEU A 960 2.59 -29.34 22.89
N PHE A 961 3.49 -28.36 22.73
CA PHE A 961 4.72 -28.29 23.52
C PHE A 961 4.44 -28.07 25.01
N ILE A 962 3.55 -27.13 25.37
CA ILE A 962 3.15 -26.88 26.75
C ILE A 962 2.49 -28.13 27.35
N SER A 963 1.54 -28.73 26.64
CA SER A 963 0.86 -29.96 27.08
C SER A 963 1.86 -31.08 27.37
N TRP A 964 2.86 -31.25 26.49
CA TRP A 964 3.93 -32.21 26.68
C TRP A 964 4.80 -31.92 27.91
N VAL A 965 5.25 -30.67 28.09
CA VAL A 965 6.05 -30.25 29.27
C VAL A 965 5.27 -30.48 30.56
N THR A 966 4.00 -30.06 30.61
CA THR A 966 3.12 -30.25 31.78
C THR A 966 2.93 -31.73 32.09
N TRP A 967 2.70 -32.56 31.08
CA TRP A 967 2.56 -34.01 31.26
C TRP A 967 3.85 -34.68 31.74
N PHE A 968 5.01 -34.28 31.19
CA PHE A 968 6.33 -34.78 31.59
C PHE A 968 6.64 -34.45 33.06
N ILE A 969 6.42 -33.19 33.48
CA ILE A 969 6.62 -32.75 34.87
C ILE A 969 5.66 -33.49 35.82
N SER A 970 4.38 -33.55 35.49
CA SER A 970 3.36 -34.23 36.31
C SER A 970 3.70 -35.71 36.52
N ARG A 971 4.24 -36.38 35.49
CA ARG A 971 4.63 -37.79 35.57
C ARG A 971 5.87 -38.04 36.43
N ILE A 972 6.84 -37.13 36.40
CA ILE A 972 8.00 -37.18 37.30
C ILE A 972 7.55 -37.01 38.75
N GLN A 973 6.62 -36.07 39.01
CA GLN A 973 6.06 -35.86 40.34
C GLN A 973 5.26 -37.08 40.83
N MET A 974 4.44 -37.70 39.96
CA MET A 974 3.71 -38.93 40.29
C MET A 974 4.66 -40.07 40.70
N ARG A 975 5.77 -40.30 39.97
CA ARG A 975 6.73 -41.36 40.34
C ARG A 975 7.35 -41.14 41.72
N ARG A 976 7.63 -39.88 42.10
CA ARG A 976 8.17 -39.55 43.43
C ARG A 976 7.16 -39.80 44.55
N THR A 977 5.90 -39.45 44.33
CA THR A 977 4.84 -39.61 45.35
C THR A 977 4.50 -41.08 45.62
N PHE A 978 4.47 -41.95 44.60
CA PHE A 978 4.25 -43.38 44.80
C PHE A 978 5.37 -44.06 45.61
N ALA A 979 6.63 -43.70 45.36
CA ALA A 979 7.78 -44.28 46.07
C ALA A 979 7.78 -43.93 47.58
N LEU A 980 7.22 -42.79 47.97
CA LEU A 980 7.09 -42.40 49.37
C LEU A 980 6.01 -43.20 50.10
N LYS A 981 4.83 -43.38 49.47
CA LYS A 981 3.72 -44.16 50.05
C LYS A 981 4.07 -45.63 50.30
N GLU A 982 4.89 -46.23 49.43
CA GLU A 982 5.32 -47.62 49.58
C GLU A 982 6.19 -47.83 50.83
N LYS A 983 7.03 -46.85 51.17
CA LYS A 983 7.86 -46.88 52.39
C LYS A 983 7.04 -46.74 53.68
N GLU A 984 6.04 -45.87 53.70
CA GLU A 984 5.16 -45.68 54.87
C GLU A 984 4.38 -46.97 55.19
N LEU A 985 3.88 -47.66 54.16
CA LEU A 985 3.14 -48.91 54.33
C LEU A 985 4.00 -50.05 54.88
N ALA A 986 5.28 -50.11 54.51
CA ALA A 986 6.21 -51.12 55.00
C ALA A 986 6.47 -50.98 56.51
N LEU A 987 6.69 -49.75 56.99
CA LEU A 987 6.93 -49.45 58.41
C LEU A 987 5.72 -49.81 59.30
N ALA A 988 4.50 -49.53 58.84
CA ALA A 988 3.29 -49.84 59.60
C ALA A 988 3.11 -51.35 59.83
N LYS A 989 3.46 -52.19 58.85
CA LYS A 989 3.36 -53.65 58.97
C LYS A 989 4.36 -54.22 60.00
N GLU A 990 5.57 -53.68 60.05
CA GLU A 990 6.62 -54.13 60.95
C GLU A 990 6.27 -53.90 62.43
N GLN A 991 5.65 -52.75 62.75
CA GLN A 991 5.22 -52.42 64.12
C GLN A 991 4.17 -53.39 64.67
N ILE A 992 3.19 -53.81 63.86
CA ILE A 992 2.15 -54.75 64.28
C ILE A 992 2.74 -56.13 64.61
N GLN A 993 3.70 -56.58 63.81
CA GLN A 993 4.34 -57.88 64.03
C GLN A 993 5.11 -57.92 65.36
N MET A 994 5.92 -56.89 65.65
CA MET A 994 6.67 -56.80 66.91
C MET A 994 5.77 -56.79 68.15
N GLY A 995 4.61 -56.12 68.08
CA GLY A 995 3.65 -56.07 69.19
C GLY A 995 3.08 -57.45 69.56
N ASN A 996 2.75 -58.27 68.56
CA ASN A 996 2.21 -59.62 68.79
C ASN A 996 3.26 -60.60 69.36
N GLU A 997 4.50 -60.51 68.90
CA GLU A 997 5.61 -61.33 69.42
C GLU A 997 5.87 -61.04 70.91
N THR A 998 5.76 -59.77 71.31
CA THR A 998 5.92 -59.32 72.71
C THR A 998 4.87 -59.92 73.64
N ILE A 999 3.58 -59.92 73.25
CA ILE A 999 2.49 -60.48 74.07
C ILE A 999 2.70 -61.96 74.34
N LEU A 1000 3.09 -62.72 73.31
CA LEU A 1000 3.35 -64.16 73.44
C LEU A 1000 4.56 -64.45 74.35
N ALA A 1001 5.59 -63.61 74.34
CA ALA A 1001 6.74 -63.74 75.23
C ALA A 1001 6.35 -63.53 76.71
N ILE A 1002 5.49 -62.53 76.99
CA ILE A 1002 4.99 -62.27 78.34
C ILE A 1002 4.17 -63.45 78.85
N ALA A 1003 3.20 -63.93 78.07
CA ALA A 1003 2.37 -65.08 78.43
C ALA A 1003 3.21 -66.34 78.73
N LYS A 1004 4.22 -66.64 77.90
CA LYS A 1004 5.15 -67.76 78.15
C LYS A 1004 5.94 -67.59 79.44
N THR A 1005 6.28 -66.37 79.81
CA THR A 1005 7.04 -66.08 81.05
C THR A 1005 6.18 -66.37 82.28
N VAL A 1006 4.88 -66.03 82.23
CA VAL A 1006 3.91 -66.36 83.29
C VAL A 1006 3.75 -67.87 83.44
N ASP A 1007 3.50 -68.58 82.33
CA ASP A 1007 3.38 -70.04 82.30
C ASP A 1007 4.65 -70.73 82.83
N ALA A 1008 5.84 -70.13 82.67
CA ALA A 1008 7.09 -70.69 83.20
C ALA A 1008 7.25 -70.47 84.72
N LYS A 1009 6.63 -69.44 85.29
CA LYS A 1009 6.68 -69.14 86.73
C LYS A 1009 5.77 -70.07 87.54
N ASP A 1010 4.70 -70.57 86.94
CA ASP A 1010 3.85 -71.64 87.45
C ASP A 1010 4.20 -72.95 86.72
N PRO A 1011 5.21 -73.72 87.17
CA PRO A 1011 5.71 -74.92 86.48
C PRO A 1011 4.65 -76.03 86.29
N ASN A 1012 3.46 -75.86 86.85
CA ASN A 1012 2.34 -76.78 86.77
C ASN A 1012 1.40 -76.49 85.57
N THR A 1013 1.64 -75.39 84.85
CA THR A 1013 0.76 -74.88 83.79
C THR A 1013 1.52 -74.67 82.47
N SER A 1014 2.10 -75.72 81.90
CA SER A 1014 2.72 -75.59 80.56
C SER A 1014 1.64 -75.42 79.47
N GLN A 1015 1.69 -74.29 78.75
CA GLN A 1015 0.74 -73.90 77.69
C GLN A 1015 -0.69 -73.61 78.16
N HIS A 1016 -0.90 -73.33 79.44
CA HIS A 1016 -2.21 -73.07 80.01
C HIS A 1016 -2.83 -71.79 79.46
N SER A 1017 -2.11 -70.67 79.55
CA SER A 1017 -2.58 -69.38 79.05
C SER A 1017 -2.96 -69.46 77.56
N LYS A 1018 -2.23 -70.27 76.79
CA LYS A 1018 -2.53 -70.53 75.38
C LYS A 1018 -3.84 -71.31 75.20
N ARG A 1019 -4.06 -72.42 75.90
CA ARG A 1019 -5.29 -73.22 75.78
C ARG A 1019 -6.52 -72.45 76.25
N VAL A 1020 -6.42 -71.73 77.37
CA VAL A 1020 -7.47 -70.82 77.84
C VAL A 1020 -7.81 -69.78 76.78
N SER A 1021 -6.80 -69.22 76.10
CA SER A 1021 -7.04 -68.28 74.99
C SER A 1021 -7.74 -68.92 73.80
N GLU A 1022 -7.38 -70.16 73.43
CA GLU A 1022 -7.99 -70.89 72.31
C GLU A 1022 -9.46 -71.22 72.62
N TYR A 1023 -9.76 -71.73 73.82
CA TYR A 1023 -11.13 -71.99 74.26
C TYR A 1023 -11.97 -70.70 74.32
N SER A 1024 -11.39 -69.62 74.86
CA SER A 1024 -12.06 -68.32 74.92
C SER A 1024 -12.43 -67.79 73.53
N VAL A 1025 -11.53 -67.93 72.55
CA VAL A 1025 -11.79 -67.52 71.15
C VAL A 1025 -12.87 -68.38 70.51
N LEU A 1026 -12.91 -69.69 70.76
CA LEU A 1026 -13.97 -70.57 70.24
C LEU A 1026 -15.35 -70.18 70.78
N ILE A 1027 -15.45 -69.90 72.09
CA ILE A 1027 -16.68 -69.41 72.73
C ILE A 1027 -17.09 -68.07 72.11
N ALA A 1028 -16.16 -67.12 72.01
CA ALA A 1028 -16.41 -65.80 71.43
C ALA A 1028 -16.84 -65.85 69.97
N LYS A 1029 -16.25 -66.75 69.17
CA LYS A 1029 -16.64 -66.96 67.77
C LYS A 1029 -18.08 -67.47 67.67
N LYS A 1030 -18.51 -68.37 68.56
CA LYS A 1030 -19.90 -68.85 68.60
C LYS A 1030 -20.88 -67.76 69.06
N LEU A 1031 -20.43 -66.86 69.94
CA LEU A 1031 -21.17 -65.65 70.34
C LEU A 1031 -21.24 -64.57 69.24
N GLY A 1032 -20.55 -64.75 68.11
CA GLY A 1032 -20.56 -63.82 66.99
C GLY A 1032 -19.55 -62.67 67.07
N TYR A 1033 -18.49 -62.79 67.88
CA TYR A 1033 -17.42 -61.77 67.94
C TYR A 1033 -16.77 -61.59 66.56
N THR A 1034 -16.43 -60.35 66.19
CA THR A 1034 -15.66 -60.07 64.97
C THR A 1034 -14.23 -60.62 65.08
N PRO A 1035 -13.51 -60.81 63.96
CA PRO A 1035 -12.10 -61.23 64.00
C PRO A 1035 -11.23 -60.31 64.88
N GLU A 1036 -11.45 -59.00 64.87
CA GLU A 1036 -10.73 -58.06 65.75
C GLU A 1036 -11.08 -58.30 67.23
N GLN A 1037 -12.35 -58.50 67.56
CA GLN A 1037 -12.79 -58.79 68.94
C GLN A 1037 -12.27 -60.14 69.42
N GLN A 1038 -12.20 -61.15 68.54
CA GLN A 1038 -11.57 -62.45 68.82
C GLN A 1038 -10.08 -62.29 69.11
N GLU A 1039 -9.38 -61.47 68.33
CA GLU A 1039 -7.95 -61.20 68.51
C GLU A 1039 -7.66 -60.45 69.81
N GLN A 1040 -8.49 -59.45 70.15
CA GLN A 1040 -8.42 -58.75 71.43
C GLN A 1040 -8.66 -59.71 72.61
N LEU A 1041 -9.72 -60.52 72.56
CA LEU A 1041 -9.97 -61.52 73.59
C LEU A 1041 -8.85 -62.55 73.69
N ARG A 1042 -8.29 -63.00 72.56
CA ARG A 1042 -7.15 -63.92 72.53
C ARG A 1042 -5.97 -63.36 73.31
N LYS A 1043 -5.62 -62.09 73.07
CA LYS A 1043 -4.52 -61.41 73.75
C LYS A 1043 -4.83 -61.19 75.24
N THR A 1044 -6.06 -60.83 75.59
CA THR A 1044 -6.50 -60.68 76.99
C THR A 1044 -6.45 -62.01 77.74
N ALA A 1045 -6.94 -63.09 77.14
CA ALA A 1045 -6.91 -64.43 77.72
C ALA A 1045 -5.48 -64.97 77.88
N LEU A 1046 -4.56 -64.66 76.96
CA LEU A 1046 -3.14 -65.01 77.11
C LEU A 1046 -2.47 -64.35 78.33
N LEU A 1047 -3.01 -63.24 78.81
CA LEU A 1047 -2.43 -62.45 79.91
C LEU A 1047 -3.24 -62.50 81.20
N HIS A 1048 -4.33 -63.29 81.26
CA HIS A 1048 -5.27 -63.29 82.39
C HIS A 1048 -4.58 -63.57 83.74
N ASP A 1049 -3.57 -64.43 83.72
CA ASP A 1049 -2.87 -64.94 84.90
C ASP A 1049 -1.54 -64.22 85.23
N ILE A 1050 -1.23 -63.10 84.54
CA ILE A 1050 0.04 -62.37 84.67
C ILE A 1050 0.40 -61.98 86.12
N GLY A 1051 -0.62 -61.79 86.98
CA GLY A 1051 -0.41 -61.46 88.38
C GLY A 1051 0.18 -62.59 89.23
N LYS A 1052 0.21 -63.84 88.74
CA LYS A 1052 0.88 -64.95 89.42
C LYS A 1052 2.38 -64.71 89.62
N ILE A 1053 3.00 -63.84 88.81
CA ILE A 1053 4.40 -63.39 89.01
C ILE A 1053 4.60 -62.78 90.41
N GLY A 1054 3.57 -62.13 90.96
CA GLY A 1054 3.63 -61.50 92.29
C GLY A 1054 3.35 -62.45 93.46
N ILE A 1055 3.02 -63.72 93.21
CA ILE A 1055 2.70 -64.69 94.25
C ILE A 1055 3.98 -65.43 94.69
N PRO A 1056 4.27 -65.54 96.00
CA PRO A 1056 5.44 -66.27 96.49
C PRO A 1056 5.43 -67.75 96.06
N ASP A 1057 6.58 -68.28 95.64
CA ASP A 1057 6.71 -69.66 95.12
C ASP A 1057 6.23 -70.74 96.10
N ALA A 1058 6.43 -70.51 97.40
CA ALA A 1058 5.99 -71.40 98.47
C ALA A 1058 4.46 -71.53 98.57
N VAL A 1059 3.71 -70.50 98.16
CA VAL A 1059 2.25 -70.48 98.09
C VAL A 1059 1.77 -70.99 96.72
N LEU A 1060 2.42 -70.53 95.64
CA LEU A 1060 2.03 -70.89 94.27
C LEU A 1060 2.16 -72.40 93.98
N ASN A 1061 3.20 -73.05 94.50
CA ASN A 1061 3.54 -74.46 94.17
C ASN A 1061 3.25 -75.47 95.28
N LYS A 1062 2.48 -75.11 96.32
CA LYS A 1062 2.32 -75.91 97.54
C LYS A 1062 1.60 -77.27 97.30
N PRO A 1063 2.09 -78.39 97.91
CA PRO A 1063 1.52 -79.73 97.75
C PRO A 1063 0.26 -80.08 98.50
N SER A 1064 0.05 -79.45 99.64
CA SER A 1064 -1.16 -79.61 100.43
C SER A 1064 -2.13 -78.47 100.15
N ARG A 1065 -3.39 -78.61 100.60
CA ARG A 1065 -4.37 -77.53 100.55
C ARG A 1065 -3.79 -76.27 101.21
N LEU A 1066 -3.96 -75.14 100.56
CA LEU A 1066 -3.59 -73.82 101.10
C LEU A 1066 -4.37 -73.57 102.39
N THR A 1067 -3.72 -72.97 103.39
CA THR A 1067 -4.42 -72.41 104.55
C THR A 1067 -5.24 -71.19 104.13
N ASP A 1068 -6.16 -70.72 104.98
CA ASP A 1068 -6.98 -69.56 104.66
C ASP A 1068 -6.13 -68.30 104.41
N GLU A 1069 -5.00 -68.14 105.12
CA GLU A 1069 -4.05 -67.03 104.89
C GLU A 1069 -3.31 -67.17 103.56
N GLU A 1070 -2.86 -68.38 103.21
CA GLU A 1070 -2.17 -68.64 101.94
C GLU A 1070 -3.12 -68.51 100.75
N TYR A 1071 -4.38 -68.91 100.92
CA TYR A 1071 -5.41 -68.74 99.91
C TYR A 1071 -5.75 -67.26 99.71
N ALA A 1072 -5.76 -66.45 100.78
CA ALA A 1072 -5.90 -65.00 100.66
C ALA A 1072 -4.74 -64.36 99.87
N ILE A 1073 -3.50 -64.85 100.04
CA ILE A 1073 -2.36 -64.44 99.22
C ILE A 1073 -2.57 -64.85 97.76
N MET A 1074 -2.98 -66.10 97.49
CA MET A 1074 -3.26 -66.57 96.13
C MET A 1074 -4.31 -65.71 95.42
N LYS A 1075 -5.39 -65.30 96.11
CA LYS A 1075 -6.42 -64.40 95.54
C LYS A 1075 -5.87 -63.04 95.08
N SER A 1076 -4.74 -62.59 95.60
CA SER A 1076 -4.16 -61.29 95.21
C SER A 1076 -3.62 -61.25 93.78
N HIS A 1077 -3.47 -62.38 93.08
CA HIS A 1077 -2.94 -62.37 91.70
C HIS A 1077 -3.88 -61.65 90.72
N VAL A 1078 -5.20 -61.64 90.94
CA VAL A 1078 -6.11 -60.92 90.02
C VAL A 1078 -5.93 -59.40 90.11
N SER A 1079 -5.71 -58.87 91.31
CA SER A 1079 -5.47 -57.44 91.52
C SER A 1079 -4.03 -57.03 91.13
N ALA A 1080 -3.05 -57.90 91.38
CA ALA A 1080 -1.69 -57.73 90.89
C ALA A 1080 -1.63 -57.74 89.36
N GLY A 1081 -2.38 -58.65 88.72
CA GLY A 1081 -2.44 -58.77 87.26
C GLY A 1081 -3.08 -57.56 86.60
N ALA A 1082 -4.20 -57.09 87.13
CA ALA A 1082 -4.84 -55.86 86.68
C ALA A 1082 -3.92 -54.63 86.82
N LYS A 1083 -3.16 -54.54 87.92
CA LYS A 1083 -2.19 -53.46 88.14
C LYS A 1083 -1.04 -53.50 87.13
N ILE A 1084 -0.53 -54.69 86.78
CA ILE A 1084 0.53 -54.85 85.77
C ILE A 1084 0.03 -54.45 84.37
N LEU A 1085 -1.22 -54.78 84.05
CA LEU A 1085 -1.78 -54.58 82.70
C LEU A 1085 -2.45 -53.21 82.47
N LYS A 1086 -2.61 -52.39 83.51
CA LYS A 1086 -3.34 -51.11 83.43
C LYS A 1086 -2.82 -50.18 82.32
N ASP A 1087 -1.51 -50.15 82.09
CA ASP A 1087 -0.86 -49.25 81.11
C ASP A 1087 -0.57 -49.94 79.76
N PHE A 1088 -1.06 -51.18 79.55
CA PHE A 1088 -0.83 -51.93 78.33
C PHE A 1088 -1.84 -51.57 77.24
N THR A 1089 -1.50 -50.59 76.40
CA THR A 1089 -2.40 -50.00 75.38
C THR A 1089 -2.54 -50.81 74.09
N LEU A 1090 -1.76 -51.88 73.93
CA LEU A 1090 -1.80 -52.77 72.76
C LEU A 1090 -3.07 -53.63 72.68
N VAL A 1091 -3.81 -53.74 73.81
CA VAL A 1091 -5.04 -54.54 73.93
C VAL A 1091 -6.04 -53.76 74.77
N GLU A 1092 -7.24 -53.55 74.25
CA GLU A 1092 -8.27 -52.78 74.96
C GLU A 1092 -8.87 -53.60 76.12
N ASN A 1093 -9.02 -52.97 77.28
CA ASN A 1093 -9.61 -53.56 78.50
C ASN A 1093 -8.96 -54.88 78.96
N VAL A 1094 -7.67 -55.06 78.66
CA VAL A 1094 -6.90 -56.26 79.02
C VAL A 1094 -6.84 -56.49 80.54
N ALA A 1095 -6.82 -55.40 81.32
CA ALA A 1095 -6.77 -55.45 82.78
C ALA A 1095 -8.02 -56.09 83.39
N ASP A 1096 -9.20 -55.89 82.79
CA ASP A 1096 -10.47 -56.43 83.27
C ASP A 1096 -10.51 -57.96 83.16
N GLY A 1097 -9.92 -58.52 82.10
CA GLY A 1097 -9.80 -59.97 81.94
C GLY A 1097 -8.97 -60.61 83.05
N ALA A 1098 -7.88 -59.97 83.48
CA ALA A 1098 -7.09 -60.44 84.61
C ALA A 1098 -7.76 -60.20 85.97
N LEU A 1099 -8.48 -59.08 86.13
CA LEU A 1099 -9.10 -58.72 87.41
C LEU A 1099 -10.30 -59.58 87.78
N PHE A 1100 -11.15 -59.91 86.80
CA PHE A 1100 -12.48 -60.45 87.06
C PHE A 1100 -12.68 -61.91 86.65
N HIS A 1101 -11.68 -62.61 86.10
CA HIS A 1101 -11.86 -64.00 85.61
C HIS A 1101 -12.16 -65.02 86.72
N HIS A 1102 -11.93 -64.70 87.99
CA HIS A 1102 -12.32 -65.53 89.13
C HIS A 1102 -13.61 -65.07 89.85
N GLU A 1103 -14.31 -64.06 89.31
CA GLU A 1103 -15.65 -63.73 89.75
C GLU A 1103 -16.63 -64.84 89.34
N ARG A 1104 -17.63 -65.11 90.19
CA ARG A 1104 -18.60 -66.20 89.98
C ARG A 1104 -19.96 -65.61 89.68
N TYR A 1105 -20.72 -66.23 88.78
CA TYR A 1105 -22.02 -65.73 88.33
C TYR A 1105 -23.03 -65.53 89.49
N ASP A 1106 -22.90 -66.29 90.59
CA ASP A 1106 -23.71 -66.18 91.81
C ASP A 1106 -23.28 -65.07 92.80
N GLY A 1107 -22.16 -64.39 92.55
CA GLY A 1107 -21.59 -63.36 93.42
C GLY A 1107 -20.68 -63.90 94.53
N LYS A 1108 -20.37 -65.21 94.55
CA LYS A 1108 -19.48 -65.81 95.56
C LYS A 1108 -18.00 -65.85 95.15
N GLY A 1109 -17.65 -65.21 94.03
CA GLY A 1109 -16.29 -65.13 93.52
C GLY A 1109 -15.43 -64.11 94.28
N TYR A 1110 -14.19 -63.90 93.81
CA TYR A 1110 -13.28 -62.89 94.33
C TYR A 1110 -12.70 -62.08 93.16
N LEU A 1111 -12.31 -60.82 93.36
CA LEU A 1111 -12.14 -60.10 94.63
C LEU A 1111 -13.32 -59.19 95.04
N HIS A 1112 -14.16 -58.77 94.09
CA HIS A 1112 -15.19 -57.76 94.26
C HIS A 1112 -16.59 -58.33 94.52
N GLY A 1113 -16.81 -59.63 94.25
CA GLY A 1113 -18.09 -60.30 94.50
C GLY A 1113 -19.18 -59.90 93.50
N LEU A 1114 -18.79 -59.57 92.27
CA LEU A 1114 -19.70 -59.16 91.20
C LEU A 1114 -20.66 -60.30 90.84
N LYS A 1115 -21.93 -59.98 90.53
CA LYS A 1115 -22.96 -60.99 90.29
C LYS A 1115 -23.53 -60.91 88.87
N GLY A 1116 -23.70 -62.07 88.25
CA GLY A 1116 -24.35 -62.19 86.94
C GLY A 1116 -23.62 -61.44 85.83
N GLU A 1117 -24.36 -60.61 85.09
CA GLU A 1117 -23.83 -59.87 83.94
C GLU A 1117 -23.01 -58.62 84.34
N GLU A 1118 -22.90 -58.28 85.63
CA GLU A 1118 -21.98 -57.25 86.14
C GLU A 1118 -20.51 -57.63 85.93
N ILE A 1119 -20.22 -58.93 85.83
CA ILE A 1119 -18.89 -59.43 85.46
C ILE A 1119 -18.70 -59.18 83.96
N PRO A 1120 -17.61 -58.50 83.53
CA PRO A 1120 -17.36 -58.27 82.11
C PRO A 1120 -17.42 -59.56 81.30
N LEU A 1121 -18.08 -59.52 80.13
CA LEU A 1121 -18.33 -60.72 79.33
C LEU A 1121 -17.04 -61.47 78.98
N ASN A 1122 -15.98 -60.75 78.62
CA ASN A 1122 -14.67 -61.35 78.34
C ASN A 1122 -14.10 -62.08 79.56
N ALA A 1123 -14.27 -61.54 80.77
CA ALA A 1123 -13.83 -62.20 82.00
C ALA A 1123 -14.68 -63.43 82.33
N ARG A 1124 -16.00 -63.41 82.06
CA ARG A 1124 -16.87 -64.60 82.18
C ARG A 1124 -16.45 -65.72 81.23
N ILE A 1125 -16.10 -65.38 79.99
CA ILE A 1125 -15.60 -66.34 78.99
C ILE A 1125 -14.26 -66.94 79.45
N ILE A 1126 -13.31 -66.08 79.86
CA ILE A 1126 -12.00 -66.52 80.34
C ILE A 1126 -12.14 -67.39 81.59
N GLY A 1127 -12.98 -67.01 82.56
CA GLY A 1127 -13.19 -67.78 83.79
C GLY A 1127 -13.78 -69.17 83.56
N LEU A 1128 -14.69 -69.31 82.58
CA LEU A 1128 -15.20 -70.64 82.17
C LEU A 1128 -14.09 -71.48 81.50
N ALA A 1129 -13.31 -70.86 80.60
CA ALA A 1129 -12.22 -71.53 79.90
C ALA A 1129 -11.07 -71.94 80.85
N ASP A 1130 -10.71 -71.08 81.81
CA ASP A 1130 -9.71 -71.34 82.84
C ASP A 1130 -10.18 -72.48 83.77
N ALA A 1131 -11.41 -72.43 84.28
CA ALA A 1131 -11.92 -73.50 85.13
C ALA A 1131 -11.98 -74.85 84.41
N PHE A 1132 -12.33 -74.86 83.13
CA PHE A 1132 -12.29 -76.07 82.31
C PHE A 1132 -10.87 -76.60 82.10
N ASP A 1133 -9.91 -75.75 81.72
CA ASP A 1133 -8.52 -76.16 81.57
C ASP A 1133 -7.94 -76.66 82.92
N ALA A 1134 -8.26 -75.98 84.01
CA ALA A 1134 -7.87 -76.36 85.37
C ALA A 1134 -8.42 -77.74 85.79
N MET A 1135 -9.62 -78.13 85.33
CA MET A 1135 -10.21 -79.44 85.63
C MET A 1135 -9.69 -80.58 84.76
N THR A 1136 -9.29 -80.27 83.53
CA THR A 1136 -8.94 -81.24 82.48
C THR A 1136 -7.43 -81.42 82.30
N ALA A 1137 -6.62 -80.46 82.74
CA ALA A 1137 -5.16 -80.57 82.77
C ALA A 1137 -4.66 -81.33 84.02
N ASN A 1138 -3.50 -81.97 83.90
CA ASN A 1138 -2.83 -82.63 85.03
C ASN A 1138 -2.24 -81.59 85.99
N ARG A 1139 -2.44 -81.73 87.32
CA ARG A 1139 -1.77 -80.92 88.35
C ARG A 1139 -0.96 -81.80 89.30
N VAL A 1140 0.05 -81.25 89.98
CA VAL A 1140 1.02 -82.01 90.81
C VAL A 1140 0.36 -82.83 91.93
N TYR A 1141 -0.81 -82.41 92.41
CA TYR A 1141 -1.52 -83.03 93.54
C TYR A 1141 -2.83 -83.73 93.15
N ARG A 1142 -3.18 -83.73 91.85
CA ARG A 1142 -4.40 -84.38 91.34
C ARG A 1142 -4.24 -84.76 89.86
N LYS A 1143 -4.47 -86.03 89.52
CA LYS A 1143 -4.67 -86.46 88.11
C LYS A 1143 -5.90 -85.78 87.51
N HIS A 1144 -5.91 -85.60 86.19
CA HIS A 1144 -7.06 -85.02 85.46
C HIS A 1144 -8.37 -85.73 85.87
N LEU A 1145 -9.46 -84.98 85.96
CA LEU A 1145 -10.75 -85.56 86.31
C LEU A 1145 -11.35 -86.28 85.10
N PRO A 1146 -12.10 -87.39 85.30
CA PRO A 1146 -12.82 -88.05 84.22
C PRO A 1146 -13.70 -87.05 83.48
N PHE A 1147 -13.76 -87.15 82.15
CA PHE A 1147 -14.52 -86.23 81.30
C PHE A 1147 -15.97 -86.08 81.77
N ASP A 1148 -16.64 -87.19 82.10
CA ASP A 1148 -18.03 -87.18 82.56
C ASP A 1148 -18.20 -86.43 83.88
N TYR A 1149 -17.19 -86.48 84.76
CA TYR A 1149 -17.18 -85.72 86.00
C TYR A 1149 -17.03 -84.22 85.72
N VAL A 1150 -16.10 -83.82 84.85
CA VAL A 1150 -15.91 -82.40 84.48
C VAL A 1150 -17.17 -81.84 83.83
N MET A 1151 -17.82 -82.62 82.98
CA MET A 1151 -19.07 -82.27 82.32
C MET A 1151 -20.20 -82.08 83.33
N GLU A 1152 -20.35 -83.01 84.28
CA GLU A 1152 -21.30 -82.89 85.39
C GLU A 1152 -20.99 -81.67 86.28
N GLU A 1153 -19.72 -81.38 86.54
CA GLU A 1153 -19.31 -80.24 87.36
C GLU A 1153 -19.63 -78.91 86.68
N LEU A 1154 -19.40 -78.79 85.37
CA LEU A 1154 -19.82 -77.63 84.57
C LEU A 1154 -21.35 -77.49 84.55
N LYS A 1155 -22.11 -78.60 84.43
CA LYS A 1155 -23.58 -78.60 84.50
C LYS A 1155 -24.09 -78.14 85.86
N LYS A 1156 -23.49 -78.62 86.96
CA LYS A 1156 -23.82 -78.18 88.34
C LYS A 1156 -23.44 -76.72 88.57
N GLY A 1157 -22.34 -76.27 87.96
CA GLY A 1157 -21.86 -74.89 88.00
C GLY A 1157 -22.67 -73.90 87.16
N ARG A 1158 -23.56 -74.38 86.27
CA ARG A 1158 -24.40 -73.57 85.40
C ARG A 1158 -25.35 -72.68 86.20
N GLY A 1159 -25.24 -71.36 86.03
CA GLY A 1159 -26.04 -70.37 86.78
C GLY A 1159 -25.58 -70.11 88.21
N THR A 1160 -24.53 -70.80 88.66
CA THR A 1160 -23.89 -70.54 89.97
C THR A 1160 -22.46 -70.06 89.78
N GLN A 1161 -21.53 -70.95 89.46
CA GLN A 1161 -20.15 -70.57 89.17
C GLN A 1161 -20.01 -69.87 87.81
N PHE A 1162 -20.71 -70.39 86.81
CA PHE A 1162 -20.55 -70.00 85.41
C PHE A 1162 -21.83 -69.39 84.85
N ASP A 1163 -21.69 -68.52 83.86
CA ASP A 1163 -22.80 -67.96 83.09
C ASP A 1163 -23.58 -69.09 82.37
N PRO A 1164 -24.90 -69.22 82.57
CA PRO A 1164 -25.70 -70.25 81.92
C PRO A 1164 -25.57 -70.28 80.40
N LYS A 1165 -25.53 -69.11 79.75
CA LYS A 1165 -25.47 -69.01 78.28
C LYS A 1165 -24.11 -69.48 77.77
N LEU A 1166 -23.04 -69.16 78.49
CA LEU A 1166 -21.69 -69.56 78.09
C LEU A 1166 -21.48 -71.06 78.28
N VAL A 1167 -22.03 -71.65 79.34
CA VAL A 1167 -21.99 -73.11 79.56
C VAL A 1167 -22.73 -73.86 78.45
N ASP A 1168 -23.91 -73.38 78.04
CA ASP A 1168 -24.67 -73.99 76.94
C ASP A 1168 -23.88 -73.95 75.63
N ILE A 1169 -23.33 -72.79 75.28
CA ILE A 1169 -22.44 -72.61 74.12
C ILE A 1169 -21.21 -73.52 74.22
N PHE A 1170 -20.65 -73.66 75.40
CA PHE A 1170 -19.48 -74.52 75.61
C PHE A 1170 -19.80 -75.99 75.37
N PHE A 1171 -20.98 -76.46 75.79
CA PHE A 1171 -21.44 -77.82 75.50
C PHE A 1171 -21.72 -78.03 74.02
N GLU A 1172 -22.35 -77.07 73.33
CA GLU A 1172 -22.51 -77.13 71.87
C GLU A 1172 -21.15 -77.27 71.16
N LEU A 1173 -20.14 -76.50 71.58
CA LEU A 1173 -18.79 -76.56 70.99
C LEU A 1173 -18.09 -77.90 71.23
N ILE A 1174 -18.40 -78.59 72.34
CA ILE A 1174 -17.90 -79.93 72.63
C ILE A 1174 -18.63 -80.98 71.77
N GLU A 1175 -19.96 -80.87 71.63
CA GLU A 1175 -20.76 -81.78 70.77
C GLU A 1175 -20.38 -81.67 69.29
N GLU A 1176 -20.08 -80.45 68.82
CA GLU A 1176 -19.60 -80.18 67.45
C GLU A 1176 -18.16 -80.70 67.21
N GLY A 1177 -17.46 -81.16 68.26
CA GLY A 1177 -16.08 -81.64 68.17
C GLY A 1177 -15.06 -80.53 67.93
N SER A 1178 -15.44 -79.27 68.15
CA SER A 1178 -14.57 -78.08 68.07
C SER A 1178 -13.64 -77.98 69.29
N ILE A 1179 -14.10 -78.45 70.45
CA ILE A 1179 -13.27 -78.66 71.65
C ILE A 1179 -13.11 -80.16 71.86
N ARG A 1180 -11.88 -80.68 71.77
CA ARG A 1180 -11.58 -82.13 71.87
C ARG A 1180 -10.74 -82.42 73.11
N ILE A 1181 -11.14 -83.40 73.92
CA ILE A 1181 -10.37 -83.90 75.06
C ILE A 1181 -10.02 -85.37 74.81
N ARG A 1182 -8.79 -85.79 75.15
CA ARG A 1182 -8.37 -87.20 75.09
C ARG A 1182 -9.21 -88.04 76.07
N ARG A 1183 -10.02 -88.98 75.56
CA ARG A 1183 -10.57 -90.08 76.35
C ARG A 1183 -9.50 -91.18 76.43
N GLU A 1184 -9.03 -91.52 77.63
CA GLU A 1184 -8.23 -92.74 77.82
C GLU A 1184 -9.20 -93.94 77.84
N GLU A 1185 -9.21 -94.72 76.75
CA GLU A 1185 -9.85 -96.03 76.71
C GLU A 1185 -8.98 -97.03 77.47
N ASN A 1186 -9.57 -97.78 78.41
CA ASN A 1186 -8.92 -98.94 79.03
C ASN A 1186 -8.67 -100.03 77.97
N GLN A 1187 -7.43 -100.16 77.51
CA GLN A 1187 -6.70 -101.42 77.40
C GLN A 1187 -5.19 -101.19 77.34
#